data_AF-A0A661ZJF5-F1
#
_entry.id   AF-A0A661ZJF5-F1
#
_cell.length_a   1.000
_cell.length_b   1.000
_cell.length_c   1.000
_cell.angle_alpha   90.00
_cell.angle_beta   90.00
_cell.angle_gamma   90.00
#
_symmetry.space_group_name_H-M   'P 1'
#
loop_
_entity.id
_entity.type
_entity.pdbx_description
1 polymer ?
#
loop_
_entity_poly.entity_id
_entity_poly.type
_entity_poly.pdbx_seq_one_letter_code
_entity_poly.pdbx_strand_id
1 'polypeptide(L)'
;MQKKQFSVSDECIGCRACVEVADINFDINDDNIAYLKKQPTSTDEEIKCEEAMEVCPVEAITVEDVVAVEKVVTVEENENPAIEIEPILSNAIIKTTLDAYPQLKPVLTDISPKFKKLQNPAMYNTIARFATFKDAARLSGLSVCEILHTLNHALGIEDKLIAKMPECISANKEDEKIVGEKITWEESSERYIYNVDVITEIIGKVSKLSPQENLVIISVEEPVALLKTAIGLGLKLNIEENREFRVSIFNPKPIEEKLDWTERKDKFEVLDVRTMTSDPFDIIIKKSYEIEEDSGFILIQKFEPVPMINMLSEMGYECITDKKAPNEIWVYCHKKVSEKDQSETDSDKPSVVIQSATPVAYPVMMRLLQSDKIRKAINIKELKVWEETEKHLGWIVNGKADISFSALITSVKLKDSDIKIPAMFVWDNFYILTRGYKAENLEDIKGKQIQTPLFEEAPPAKITKYLIKAKGLNADDFDFVYGQPFGRPEQILRDFVFGQADTVILREPEASYAIKTMEKMGVDISIISYNEIWNEINKGFGSFPNAGIVLKGEFVRKHPELTKVFLDELKEAINWVNAHKHDSAKLSFDMMRQPVDSVELFLNRVKFEYVDGDKLIEKVSGYFNILIEEGIVDTEIDSKFLDIFTL
;
A
#
# COMPACT_ATOMS: atom_id res chain seq x y z
N MET A 1 19.31 -23.91 12.89
CA MET A 1 18.42 -22.79 13.17
C MET A 1 19.30 -21.57 13.41
N GLN A 2 19.13 -20.51 12.62
CA GLN A 2 19.71 -19.20 12.95
C GLN A 2 19.13 -18.78 14.30
N LYS A 3 20.00 -18.34 15.21
CA LYS A 3 19.57 -17.95 16.55
C LYS A 3 19.29 -16.46 16.52
N LYS A 4 18.02 -16.09 16.46
CA LYS A 4 17.58 -14.69 16.54
C LYS A 4 17.80 -14.14 17.95
N GLN A 5 18.21 -12.89 18.05
CA GLN A 5 18.40 -12.18 19.30
C GLN A 5 17.54 -10.92 19.31
N PHE A 6 16.59 -10.88 20.24
CA PHE A 6 15.68 -9.76 20.43
C PHE A 6 16.27 -8.72 21.41
N SER A 7 15.96 -7.45 21.24
CA SER A 7 16.33 -6.41 22.21
C SER A 7 15.27 -5.32 22.30
N VAL A 8 15.24 -4.56 23.40
CA VAL A 8 14.33 -3.41 23.59
C VAL A 8 15.16 -2.14 23.74
N SER A 9 14.88 -1.12 22.92
CA SER A 9 15.54 0.19 22.96
C SER A 9 14.98 1.10 24.05
N ASP A 10 15.66 2.22 24.27
CA ASP A 10 15.26 3.31 25.17
C ASP A 10 14.08 4.14 24.64
N GLU A 11 13.60 3.86 23.42
CA GLU A 11 12.44 4.51 22.81
C GLU A 11 11.10 3.94 23.33
N CYS A 12 11.13 2.91 24.18
CA CYS A 12 9.94 2.30 24.76
C CYS A 12 9.11 3.28 25.59
N ILE A 13 7.81 3.34 25.32
CA ILE A 13 6.85 4.23 26.00
C ILE A 13 6.03 3.56 27.12
N GLY A 14 6.31 2.28 27.42
CA GLY A 14 5.64 1.60 28.55
C GLY A 14 4.18 1.22 28.35
N CYS A 15 3.74 1.01 27.10
CA CYS A 15 2.36 0.65 26.77
C CYS A 15 1.95 -0.78 27.16
N ARG A 16 2.92 -1.64 27.53
CA ARG A 16 2.74 -3.04 27.96
C ARG A 16 2.23 -4.05 26.90
N ALA A 17 2.02 -3.64 25.65
CA ALA A 17 1.54 -4.52 24.57
C ALA A 17 2.42 -5.78 24.35
N CYS A 18 3.75 -5.63 24.43
CA CYS A 18 4.68 -6.76 24.32
C CYS A 18 4.56 -7.78 25.46
N VAL A 19 4.18 -7.33 26.66
CA VAL A 19 3.97 -8.21 27.82
C VAL A 19 2.64 -8.96 27.69
N GLU A 20 1.62 -8.38 27.06
CA GLU A 20 0.35 -9.09 26.82
C GLU A 20 0.50 -10.21 25.79
N VAL A 21 1.33 -9.99 24.77
CA VAL A 21 1.56 -10.95 23.67
C VAL A 21 2.62 -12.01 24.03
N ALA A 22 3.68 -11.59 24.72
CA ALA A 22 4.85 -12.42 25.03
C ALA A 22 5.31 -12.25 26.49
N ASP A 23 4.39 -12.44 27.43
CA ASP A 23 4.59 -12.37 28.91
C ASP A 23 5.74 -13.23 29.45
N ILE A 24 6.04 -14.32 28.74
CA ILE A 24 7.14 -15.22 29.05
C ILE A 24 8.51 -14.59 28.75
N ASN A 25 8.59 -13.69 27.77
CA ASN A 25 9.83 -13.13 27.23
C ASN A 25 10.05 -11.66 27.60
N PHE A 26 8.97 -10.87 27.74
CA PHE A 26 9.03 -9.43 28.03
C PHE A 26 8.41 -9.12 29.39
N ASP A 27 8.97 -8.12 30.07
CA ASP A 27 8.46 -7.61 31.34
C ASP A 27 8.67 -6.09 31.39
N ILE A 28 8.11 -5.41 32.40
CA ILE A 28 8.20 -3.95 32.56
C ILE A 28 8.98 -3.64 33.84
N ASN A 29 9.94 -2.72 33.76
CA ASN A 29 10.71 -2.28 34.93
C ASN A 29 10.00 -1.17 35.73
N ASP A 30 10.62 -0.72 36.82
CA ASP A 30 10.06 0.30 37.72
C ASP A 30 9.89 1.69 37.06
N ASP A 31 10.63 1.96 35.97
CA ASP A 31 10.52 3.19 35.17
C ASP A 31 9.46 3.07 34.05
N ASN A 32 8.65 2.02 34.09
CA ASN A 32 7.64 1.68 33.09
C ASN A 32 8.21 1.45 31.68
N ILE A 33 9.45 0.99 31.57
CA ILE A 33 10.09 0.62 30.30
C ILE A 33 10.06 -0.90 30.13
N ALA A 34 9.67 -1.36 28.95
CA ALA A 34 9.69 -2.78 28.62
C ALA A 34 11.14 -3.25 28.48
N TYR A 35 11.44 -4.44 28.98
CA TYR A 35 12.72 -5.09 28.78
C TYR A 35 12.53 -6.58 28.47
N LEU A 36 13.51 -7.15 27.78
CA LEU A 36 13.50 -8.57 27.48
C LEU A 36 14.02 -9.36 28.69
N LYS A 37 13.12 -10.09 29.35
CA LYS A 37 13.41 -10.98 30.48
C LYS A 37 14.21 -12.20 30.06
N LYS A 38 13.89 -12.78 28.90
CA LYS A 38 14.64 -13.89 28.30
C LYS A 38 14.49 -13.92 26.78
N GLN A 39 15.55 -14.34 26.09
CA GLN A 39 15.50 -14.67 24.67
C GLN A 39 14.58 -15.88 24.43
N PRO A 40 13.89 -15.97 23.28
CA PRO A 40 13.07 -17.13 22.95
C PRO A 40 13.93 -18.39 22.85
N THR A 41 13.43 -19.47 23.45
CA THR A 41 14.12 -20.77 23.50
C THR A 41 13.40 -21.86 22.71
N SER A 42 12.19 -21.58 22.23
CA SER A 42 11.39 -22.43 21.36
C SER A 42 10.85 -21.63 20.17
N THR A 43 10.43 -22.31 19.11
CA THR A 43 9.79 -21.69 17.94
C THR A 43 8.54 -20.90 18.34
N ASP A 44 7.74 -21.40 19.29
CA ASP A 44 6.54 -20.70 19.77
C ASP A 44 6.88 -19.40 20.52
N GLU A 45 7.96 -19.40 21.31
CA GLU A 45 8.44 -18.17 21.96
C GLU A 45 9.01 -17.18 20.93
N GLU A 46 9.65 -17.66 19.86
CA GLU A 46 10.17 -16.82 18.78
C GLU A 46 9.03 -16.12 18.03
N ILE A 47 7.97 -16.86 17.65
CA ILE A 47 6.77 -16.30 17.01
C ILE A 47 6.14 -15.23 17.91
N LYS A 48 5.98 -15.50 19.21
CA LYS A 48 5.43 -14.51 20.15
C LYS A 48 6.33 -13.28 20.29
N CYS A 49 7.65 -13.43 20.22
CA CYS A 49 8.57 -12.28 20.25
C CYS A 49 8.47 -11.44 18.97
N GLU A 50 8.24 -12.06 17.81
CA GLU A 50 7.96 -11.37 16.54
C GLU A 50 6.61 -10.66 16.59
N GLU A 51 5.56 -11.31 17.10
CA GLU A 51 4.25 -10.68 17.33
C GLU A 51 4.36 -9.50 18.31
N ALA A 52 5.14 -9.65 19.39
CA ALA A 52 5.41 -8.58 20.36
C ALA A 52 6.10 -7.38 19.72
N MET A 53 6.99 -7.63 18.75
CA MET A 53 7.65 -6.60 17.94
C MET A 53 6.65 -5.87 17.04
N GLU A 54 5.74 -6.60 16.38
CA GLU A 54 4.71 -6.02 15.50
C GLU A 54 3.68 -5.17 16.25
N VAL A 55 3.34 -5.52 17.49
CA VAL A 55 2.40 -4.73 18.31
C VAL A 55 3.06 -3.57 19.04
N CYS A 56 4.39 -3.39 18.92
CA CYS A 56 5.10 -2.30 19.57
C CYS A 56 4.78 -0.97 18.84
N PRO A 57 4.09 -0.01 19.49
CA PRO A 57 3.60 1.20 18.81
C PRO A 57 4.70 2.19 18.42
N VAL A 58 5.91 1.99 18.94
CA VAL A 58 7.10 2.83 18.73
C VAL A 58 8.28 2.03 18.18
N GLU A 59 8.04 0.78 17.76
CA GLU A 59 9.08 -0.09 17.17
C GLU A 59 10.33 -0.26 18.05
N ALA A 60 10.17 -0.17 19.38
CA ALA A 60 11.28 -0.26 20.32
C ALA A 60 11.86 -1.69 20.44
N ILE A 61 11.26 -2.70 19.82
CA ILE A 61 11.74 -4.08 19.84
C ILE A 61 12.44 -4.37 18.51
N THR A 62 13.65 -4.91 18.56
CA THR A 62 14.44 -5.26 17.36
C THR A 62 14.93 -6.68 17.43
N VAL A 63 15.24 -7.27 16.27
CA VAL A 63 15.77 -8.63 16.15
C VAL A 63 17.01 -8.66 15.24
N GLU A 64 18.06 -9.34 15.70
CA GLU A 64 19.31 -9.56 14.97
C GLU A 64 19.57 -11.06 14.77
N ASP A 65 20.08 -11.45 13.58
CA ASP A 65 20.52 -12.82 13.32
C ASP A 65 21.92 -13.04 13.87
N VAL A 66 22.06 -13.85 14.93
CA VAL A 66 23.37 -14.12 15.54
C VAL A 66 24.03 -15.31 14.85
N VAL A 67 25.12 -15.04 14.13
CA VAL A 67 26.08 -16.06 13.69
C VAL A 67 26.95 -16.44 14.89
N ALA A 68 26.92 -17.72 15.27
CA ALA A 68 27.66 -18.23 16.43
C ALA A 68 29.18 -18.05 16.24
N VAL A 69 29.79 -17.18 17.05
CA VAL A 69 31.23 -17.20 17.31
C VAL A 69 31.44 -17.82 18.69
N GLU A 70 32.14 -18.95 18.73
CA GLU A 70 32.44 -19.68 19.96
C GLU A 70 33.34 -18.87 20.90
N LYS A 71 33.16 -19.14 22.20
CA LYS A 71 33.84 -18.55 23.36
C LYS A 71 35.36 -18.50 23.21
N VAL A 72 35.96 -17.36 23.57
CA VAL A 72 37.34 -17.32 24.06
C VAL A 72 37.32 -16.89 25.53
N VAL A 73 37.98 -17.73 26.34
CA VAL A 73 38.20 -17.62 27.78
C VAL A 73 39.22 -16.49 28.06
N THR A 74 38.99 -15.72 29.12
CA THR A 74 39.93 -14.74 29.66
C THR A 74 41.10 -15.42 30.38
N VAL A 75 42.35 -15.13 29.99
CA VAL A 75 43.52 -15.08 30.92
C VAL A 75 44.59 -14.11 30.36
N GLU A 76 44.90 -13.11 31.19
CA GLU A 76 46.17 -12.39 31.45
C GLU A 76 46.93 -11.56 30.39
N GLU A 77 47.17 -10.31 30.82
CA GLU A 77 48.36 -9.45 30.69
C GLU A 77 49.53 -9.97 29.84
N ASN A 78 49.74 -9.38 28.67
CA ASN A 78 50.90 -8.53 28.33
C ASN A 78 51.03 -8.34 26.81
N GLU A 79 51.59 -7.18 26.46
CA GLU A 79 52.07 -6.76 25.13
C GLU A 79 51.02 -6.24 24.14
N ASN A 80 51.16 -4.95 23.85
CA ASN A 80 50.39 -4.11 22.94
C ASN A 80 50.55 -4.60 21.49
N PRO A 81 49.51 -5.15 20.82
CA PRO A 81 49.57 -5.41 19.39
C PRO A 81 49.11 -4.15 18.66
N ALA A 82 49.93 -3.65 17.73
CA ALA A 82 49.52 -2.59 16.82
C ALA A 82 48.22 -3.01 16.11
N ILE A 83 47.13 -2.29 16.36
CA ILE A 83 45.84 -2.54 15.71
C ILE A 83 46.04 -2.35 14.21
N GLU A 84 45.90 -3.44 13.46
CA GLU A 84 46.08 -3.43 12.03
C GLU A 84 44.87 -2.73 11.38
N ILE A 85 45.06 -1.51 10.90
CA ILE A 85 43.98 -0.71 10.31
C ILE A 85 43.63 -1.29 8.92
N GLU A 86 42.37 -1.69 8.76
CA GLU A 86 41.76 -2.15 7.51
C GLU A 86 41.28 -0.95 6.66
N PRO A 87 41.34 -1.03 5.31
CA PRO A 87 40.94 0.06 4.45
C PRO A 87 39.42 0.32 4.52
N ILE A 88 39.04 1.60 4.49
CA ILE A 88 37.65 2.04 4.38
C ILE A 88 37.14 1.69 2.99
N LEU A 89 36.02 0.97 2.92
CA LEU A 89 35.37 0.54 1.68
C LEU A 89 34.06 1.31 1.41
N SER A 90 33.52 1.19 0.20
CA SER A 90 32.34 1.95 -0.25
C SER A 90 31.07 1.68 0.56
N ASN A 91 30.92 0.47 1.10
CA ASN A 91 29.80 0.06 1.95
C ASN A 91 29.99 0.40 3.43
N ALA A 92 31.13 1.00 3.83
CA ALA A 92 31.35 1.39 5.21
C ALA A 92 30.38 2.51 5.61
N ILE A 93 29.80 2.38 6.80
CA ILE A 93 28.85 3.34 7.37
C ILE A 93 29.62 4.60 7.80
N ILE A 94 29.11 5.76 7.41
CA ILE A 94 29.76 7.05 7.63
C ILE A 94 29.93 7.33 9.11
N LYS A 95 28.88 7.16 9.93
CA LYS A 95 28.96 7.40 11.38
C LYS A 95 29.97 6.47 12.06
N THR A 96 29.90 5.16 11.80
CA THR A 96 30.82 4.18 12.37
C THR A 96 32.27 4.52 12.03
N THR A 97 32.53 4.92 10.78
CA THR A 97 33.87 5.26 10.31
C THR A 97 34.38 6.58 10.92
N LEU A 98 33.53 7.61 11.00
CA LEU A 98 33.90 8.92 11.54
C LEU A 98 33.92 8.97 13.07
N ASP A 99 33.24 8.04 13.75
CA ASP A 99 33.37 7.82 15.20
C ASP A 99 34.68 7.10 15.50
N ALA A 100 35.08 6.13 14.67
CA ALA A 100 36.37 5.45 14.77
C ALA A 100 37.56 6.34 14.37
N TYR A 101 37.38 7.23 13.38
CA TYR A 101 38.42 8.13 12.87
C TYR A 101 37.91 9.58 12.78
N PRO A 102 37.77 10.30 13.92
CA PRO A 102 37.23 11.66 13.95
C PRO A 102 38.00 12.67 13.08
N GLN A 103 39.30 12.43 12.84
CA GLN A 103 40.16 13.25 11.98
C GLN A 103 39.72 13.26 10.51
N LEU A 104 38.87 12.34 10.06
CA LEU A 104 38.37 12.29 8.69
C LEU A 104 37.19 13.24 8.43
N LYS A 105 36.56 13.78 9.48
CA LYS A 105 35.48 14.77 9.37
C LYS A 105 35.89 16.05 8.60
N PRO A 106 37.03 16.70 8.93
CA PRO A 106 37.53 17.82 8.14
C PRO A 106 37.93 17.38 6.73
N VAL A 107 38.56 16.21 6.57
CA VAL A 107 38.96 15.67 5.25
C VAL A 107 37.78 15.56 4.29
N LEU A 108 36.64 15.02 4.74
CA LEU A 108 35.41 15.00 3.92
C LEU A 108 34.92 16.40 3.55
N THR A 109 35.03 17.35 4.48
CA THR A 109 34.58 18.73 4.24
C THR A 109 35.46 19.44 3.22
N ASP A 110 36.75 19.10 3.17
CA ASP A 110 37.72 19.63 2.20
C ASP A 110 37.51 19.05 0.81
N ILE A 111 37.11 17.77 0.70
CA ILE A 111 36.74 17.15 -0.59
C ILE A 111 35.50 17.85 -1.20
N SER A 112 34.50 18.19 -0.39
CA SER A 112 33.36 18.96 -0.87
C SER A 112 32.64 19.73 0.24
N PRO A 113 32.27 21.01 0.00
CA PRO A 113 31.49 21.80 0.96
C PRO A 113 30.11 21.20 1.26
N LYS A 114 29.61 20.26 0.45
CA LYS A 114 28.36 19.52 0.71
C LYS A 114 28.43 18.67 2.00
N PHE A 115 29.63 18.26 2.43
CA PHE A 115 29.82 17.50 3.67
C PHE A 115 29.85 18.37 4.94
N LYS A 116 29.80 19.70 4.81
CA LYS A 116 29.78 20.63 5.95
C LYS A 116 28.64 20.36 6.93
N LYS A 117 27.52 19.82 6.46
CA LYS A 117 26.36 19.45 7.30
C LYS A 117 26.67 18.28 8.26
N LEU A 118 27.69 17.45 7.99
CA LEU A 118 28.13 16.38 8.88
C LEU A 118 28.81 16.91 10.16
N GLN A 119 29.15 18.20 10.20
CA GLN A 119 29.63 18.88 11.40
C GLN A 119 28.47 19.23 12.37
N ASN A 120 27.21 19.15 11.91
CA ASN A 120 26.04 19.37 12.77
C ASN A 120 25.71 18.08 13.56
N PRO A 121 25.70 18.12 14.91
CA PRO A 121 25.47 16.92 15.74
C PRO A 121 24.15 16.19 15.48
N ALA A 122 23.08 16.91 15.15
CA ALA A 122 21.77 16.30 14.86
C ALA A 122 21.83 15.52 13.54
N MET A 123 22.33 16.14 12.47
CA MET A 123 22.49 15.47 11.17
C MET A 123 23.43 14.27 11.24
N TYR A 124 24.50 14.39 12.04
CA TYR A 124 25.48 13.33 12.26
C TYR A 124 24.90 12.13 13.02
N ASN A 125 24.02 12.37 14.00
CA ASN A 125 23.41 11.30 14.78
C ASN A 125 22.19 10.65 14.12
N THR A 126 21.59 11.29 13.11
CA THR A 126 20.40 10.77 12.41
C THR A 126 20.74 10.12 11.08
N ILE A 127 21.33 10.85 10.13
CA ILE A 127 21.47 10.36 8.74
C ILE A 127 22.76 9.56 8.55
N ALA A 128 23.86 9.96 9.18
CA ALA A 128 25.14 9.27 9.01
C ALA A 128 25.16 7.87 9.65
N ARG A 129 24.19 7.54 10.52
CA ARG A 129 24.01 6.23 11.15
C ARG A 129 23.70 5.12 10.14
N PHE A 130 23.03 5.47 9.03
CA PHE A 130 22.58 4.50 8.03
C PHE A 130 23.21 4.74 6.64
N ALA A 131 23.80 5.91 6.39
CA ALA A 131 24.41 6.24 5.10
C ALA A 131 25.81 5.64 4.94
N THR A 132 26.09 5.08 3.76
CA THR A 132 27.41 4.56 3.36
C THR A 132 28.21 5.57 2.54
N PHE A 133 29.51 5.35 2.34
CA PHE A 133 30.32 6.20 1.44
C PHE A 133 29.87 6.13 -0.03
N LYS A 134 29.22 5.03 -0.45
CA LYS A 134 28.54 4.92 -1.74
C LYS A 134 27.35 5.88 -1.84
N ASP A 135 26.56 6.00 -0.78
CA ASP A 135 25.44 6.95 -0.72
C ASP A 135 25.92 8.39 -0.71
N ALA A 136 27.00 8.66 0.04
CA ALA A 136 27.66 9.97 0.05
C ALA A 136 28.13 10.40 -1.34
N ALA A 137 28.76 9.51 -2.10
CA ALA A 137 29.20 9.78 -3.47
C ALA A 137 28.02 10.15 -4.38
N ARG A 138 26.92 9.38 -4.31
CA ARG A 138 25.70 9.62 -5.09
C ARG A 138 25.08 10.99 -4.80
N LEU A 139 25.06 11.40 -3.53
CA LEU A 139 24.46 12.67 -3.08
C LEU A 139 25.39 13.88 -3.33
N SER A 140 26.70 13.69 -3.24
CA SER A 140 27.68 14.76 -3.46
C SER A 140 27.97 15.00 -4.94
N GLY A 141 27.75 13.99 -5.79
CA GLY A 141 28.15 13.99 -7.20
C GLY A 141 29.64 13.70 -7.40
N LEU A 142 30.33 13.21 -6.36
CA LEU A 142 31.73 12.82 -6.42
C LEU A 142 31.88 11.36 -6.79
N SER A 143 33.07 11.00 -7.25
CA SER A 143 33.43 9.59 -7.46
C SER A 143 33.56 8.87 -6.11
N VAL A 144 33.04 7.64 -6.04
CA VAL A 144 33.27 6.75 -4.88
C VAL A 144 34.77 6.54 -4.68
N CYS A 145 35.53 6.37 -5.77
CA CYS A 145 36.98 6.16 -5.70
C CYS A 145 37.69 7.39 -5.12
N GLU A 146 37.30 8.60 -5.53
CA GLU A 146 37.89 9.85 -5.03
C GLU A 146 37.72 9.99 -3.51
N ILE A 147 36.53 9.67 -2.99
CA ILE A 147 36.25 9.68 -1.56
C ILE A 147 37.11 8.61 -0.86
N LEU A 148 37.12 7.37 -1.35
CA LEU A 148 37.83 6.27 -0.69
C LEU A 148 39.35 6.46 -0.70
N HIS A 149 39.94 6.88 -1.81
CA HIS A 149 41.37 7.16 -1.90
C HIS A 149 41.76 8.28 -0.94
N THR A 150 41.00 9.37 -0.89
CA THR A 150 41.30 10.50 0.02
C THR A 150 41.22 10.10 1.49
N LEU A 151 40.22 9.31 1.88
CA LEU A 151 40.07 8.85 3.27
C LEU A 151 41.16 7.87 3.67
N ASN A 152 41.47 6.89 2.81
CA ASN A 152 42.50 5.89 3.10
C ASN A 152 43.91 6.48 3.04
N HIS A 153 44.16 7.46 2.18
CA HIS A 153 45.39 8.25 2.15
C HIS A 153 45.57 9.03 3.46
N ALA A 154 44.50 9.68 3.96
CA ALA A 154 44.55 10.39 5.25
C ALA A 154 44.81 9.48 6.46
N LEU A 155 44.55 8.18 6.33
CA LEU A 155 44.87 7.15 7.33
C LEU A 155 46.22 6.46 7.08
N GLY A 156 46.93 6.77 5.98
CA GLY A 156 48.20 6.13 5.62
C GLY A 156 48.08 4.66 5.21
N ILE A 157 46.88 4.23 4.77
CA ILE A 157 46.58 2.83 4.41
C ILE A 157 46.09 2.69 2.97
N GLU A 158 46.33 3.69 2.12
CA GLU A 158 45.89 3.70 0.73
C GLU A 158 46.42 2.49 -0.05
N ASP A 159 47.66 2.06 0.19
CA ASP A 159 48.24 0.86 -0.44
C ASP A 159 47.42 -0.41 -0.16
N LYS A 160 46.76 -0.49 1.01
CA LYS A 160 45.87 -1.62 1.36
C LYS A 160 44.54 -1.54 0.61
N LEU A 161 44.00 -0.33 0.41
CA LEU A 161 42.82 -0.13 -0.43
C LEU A 161 43.13 -0.55 -1.87
N ILE A 162 44.28 -0.10 -2.39
CA ILE A 162 44.81 -0.42 -3.72
C ILE A 162 44.93 -1.93 -3.92
N ALA A 163 45.47 -2.66 -2.93
CA ALA A 163 45.59 -4.11 -2.99
C ALA A 163 44.23 -4.84 -3.03
N LYS A 164 43.21 -4.30 -2.36
CA LYS A 164 41.85 -4.88 -2.35
C LYS A 164 40.99 -4.42 -3.52
N MET A 165 41.29 -3.26 -4.11
CA MET A 165 40.52 -2.62 -5.18
C MET A 165 41.44 -2.11 -6.31
N PRO A 166 42.18 -3.00 -7.01
CA PRO A 166 43.14 -2.60 -8.04
C PRO A 166 42.49 -1.88 -9.23
N GLU A 167 41.19 -2.07 -9.42
CA GLU A 167 40.39 -1.43 -10.47
C GLU A 167 40.24 0.08 -10.26
N CYS A 168 40.32 0.57 -9.01
CA CYS A 168 40.23 1.99 -8.67
C CYS A 168 41.41 2.84 -9.17
N ILE A 169 42.55 2.22 -9.51
CA ILE A 169 43.79 2.89 -9.96
C ILE A 169 43.83 3.07 -11.48
N SER A 170 42.91 2.45 -12.22
CA SER A 170 42.88 2.53 -13.69
C SER A 170 42.54 3.94 -14.25
N ALA A 171 42.63 4.99 -13.43
CA ALA A 171 42.51 6.39 -13.85
C ALA A 171 43.86 7.15 -13.93
N ASN A 172 44.98 6.65 -13.38
CA ASN A 172 46.29 7.33 -13.41
C ASN A 172 47.37 6.57 -14.18
N LYS A 173 47.06 6.13 -15.40
CA LYS A 173 48.06 6.06 -16.47
C LYS A 173 47.82 7.24 -17.41
N GLU A 174 48.54 8.34 -17.18
CA GLU A 174 48.97 9.16 -18.31
C GLU A 174 50.08 8.37 -19.04
N ASP A 175 50.04 8.39 -20.37
CA ASP A 175 50.97 7.78 -21.34
C ASP A 175 50.70 6.35 -21.87
N GLU A 176 49.44 5.93 -22.00
CA GLU A 176 49.09 4.96 -23.07
C GLU A 176 48.31 5.70 -24.17
N LYS A 177 48.97 5.93 -25.32
CA LYS A 177 48.33 6.50 -26.50
C LYS A 177 47.15 5.59 -26.89
N ILE A 178 45.93 6.10 -26.85
CA ILE A 178 44.74 5.30 -27.16
C ILE A 178 44.76 5.00 -28.66
N VAL A 179 44.95 3.72 -29.02
CA VAL A 179 45.01 3.29 -30.41
C VAL A 179 43.65 2.78 -30.84
N GLY A 180 43.06 3.40 -31.87
CA GLY A 180 41.85 2.89 -32.52
C GLY A 180 42.13 1.70 -33.44
N GLU A 181 41.12 0.88 -33.69
CA GLU A 181 41.15 -0.20 -34.68
C GLU A 181 40.71 0.28 -36.08
N LYS A 182 40.98 -0.53 -37.11
CA LYS A 182 40.44 -0.27 -38.46
C LYS A 182 38.94 -0.46 -38.46
N ILE A 183 38.23 0.46 -39.13
CA ILE A 183 36.77 0.40 -39.26
C ILE A 183 36.36 -0.89 -39.98
N THR A 184 35.48 -1.65 -39.35
CA THR A 184 34.80 -2.82 -39.94
C THR A 184 33.29 -2.64 -39.98
N TRP A 185 32.78 -1.45 -39.68
CA TRP A 185 31.35 -1.09 -39.63
C TRP A 185 31.03 0.00 -40.66
N GLU A 186 29.77 0.15 -41.03
CA GLU A 186 29.31 1.26 -41.86
C GLU A 186 29.13 2.50 -40.99
N GLU A 187 29.81 3.59 -41.33
CA GLU A 187 29.77 4.78 -40.52
C GLU A 187 28.51 5.61 -40.78
N SER A 188 27.96 6.17 -39.71
CA SER A 188 26.90 7.17 -39.79
C SER A 188 27.33 8.32 -40.70
N SER A 189 26.39 8.92 -41.42
CA SER A 189 26.65 10.12 -42.22
C SER A 189 26.75 11.38 -41.36
N GLU A 190 26.24 11.33 -40.13
CA GLU A 190 26.27 12.46 -39.20
C GLU A 190 27.66 12.64 -38.57
N ARG A 191 28.03 13.89 -38.32
CA ARG A 191 29.32 14.30 -37.76
C ARG A 191 29.08 15.27 -36.62
N TYR A 192 29.69 15.00 -35.48
CA TYR A 192 29.56 15.81 -34.27
C TYR A 192 30.86 16.53 -33.98
N ILE A 193 30.80 17.81 -33.60
CA ILE A 193 32.00 18.59 -33.24
C ILE A 193 32.20 18.50 -31.72
N TYR A 194 33.34 17.99 -31.29
CA TYR A 194 33.68 17.90 -29.86
C TYR A 194 34.34 19.18 -29.37
N ASN A 195 33.70 19.81 -28.39
CA ASN A 195 34.23 20.95 -27.64
C ASN A 195 33.68 20.94 -26.20
N VAL A 196 34.17 21.86 -25.38
CA VAL A 196 33.87 21.94 -23.94
C VAL A 196 32.37 22.14 -23.65
N ASP A 197 31.63 22.82 -24.54
CA ASP A 197 30.22 23.16 -24.31
C ASP A 197 29.27 21.98 -24.61
N VAL A 198 29.68 21.02 -25.45
CA VAL A 198 28.85 19.90 -25.89
C VAL A 198 29.35 18.52 -25.41
N ILE A 199 30.43 18.48 -24.63
CA ILE A 199 31.03 17.25 -24.10
C ILE A 199 30.01 16.34 -23.39
N THR A 200 29.15 16.93 -22.54
CA THR A 200 28.15 16.19 -21.76
C THR A 200 27.08 15.58 -22.65
N GLU A 201 26.67 16.28 -23.71
CA GLU A 201 25.71 15.78 -24.69
C GLU A 201 26.31 14.61 -25.49
N ILE A 202 27.55 14.76 -25.98
CA ILE A 202 28.25 13.75 -26.76
C ILE A 202 28.51 12.49 -25.92
N ILE A 203 28.95 12.63 -24.67
CA ILE A 203 29.10 11.51 -23.73
C ILE A 203 27.74 10.83 -23.49
N GLY A 204 26.67 11.61 -23.35
CA GLY A 204 25.31 11.11 -23.22
C GLY A 204 24.85 10.30 -24.44
N LYS A 205 25.20 10.72 -25.65
CA LYS A 205 24.93 10.00 -26.90
C LYS A 205 25.72 8.70 -26.99
N VAL A 206 27.03 8.75 -26.71
CA VAL A 206 27.90 7.55 -26.72
C VAL A 206 27.44 6.50 -25.71
N SER A 207 27.00 6.93 -24.52
CA SER A 207 26.49 6.02 -23.48
C SER A 207 25.17 5.34 -23.84
N LYS A 208 24.45 5.86 -24.84
CA LYS A 208 23.13 5.39 -25.28
C LYS A 208 23.15 4.74 -26.66
N LEU A 209 24.32 4.53 -27.27
CA LEU A 209 24.42 3.85 -28.56
C LEU A 209 23.79 2.45 -28.48
N SER A 210 22.78 2.21 -29.30
CA SER A 210 22.10 0.92 -29.41
C SER A 210 23.03 -0.13 -30.04
N PRO A 211 22.75 -1.44 -29.91
CA PRO A 211 23.50 -2.48 -30.61
C PRO A 211 23.62 -2.18 -32.11
N GLN A 212 24.83 -2.31 -32.67
CA GLN A 212 25.15 -1.99 -34.07
C GLN A 212 25.10 -0.50 -34.47
N GLU A 213 24.85 0.43 -33.55
CA GLU A 213 24.94 1.87 -33.85
C GLU A 213 26.36 2.41 -33.74
N ASN A 214 26.64 3.51 -34.45
CA ASN A 214 27.89 4.25 -34.34
C ASN A 214 27.71 5.76 -34.39
N LEU A 215 28.73 6.46 -33.88
CA LEU A 215 28.81 7.91 -33.81
C LEU A 215 30.18 8.36 -34.32
N VAL A 216 30.21 9.39 -35.17
CA VAL A 216 31.46 9.97 -35.67
C VAL A 216 31.62 11.40 -35.20
N ILE A 217 32.81 11.69 -34.68
CA ILE A 217 33.13 12.91 -33.97
C ILE A 217 34.39 13.53 -34.58
N ILE A 218 34.40 14.85 -34.72
CA ILE A 218 35.53 15.66 -35.14
C ILE A 218 35.95 16.52 -33.95
N SER A 219 37.23 16.52 -33.61
CA SER A 219 37.78 17.33 -32.52
C SER A 219 39.09 17.99 -32.91
N VAL A 220 39.30 19.22 -32.43
CA VAL A 220 40.56 19.95 -32.64
C VAL A 220 41.67 19.40 -31.75
N GLU A 221 41.32 18.83 -30.60
CA GLU A 221 42.24 18.23 -29.63
C GLU A 221 41.87 16.76 -29.38
N GLU A 222 42.78 15.96 -28.81
CA GLU A 222 42.48 14.55 -28.54
C GLU A 222 41.40 14.44 -27.45
N PRO A 223 40.22 13.85 -27.71
CA PRO A 223 39.10 13.86 -26.77
C PRO A 223 39.23 12.73 -25.74
N VAL A 224 40.29 12.76 -24.92
CA VAL A 224 40.70 11.65 -24.03
C VAL A 224 39.57 11.17 -23.11
N ALA A 225 38.79 12.08 -22.53
CA ALA A 225 37.69 11.73 -21.61
C ALA A 225 36.59 10.91 -22.32
N LEU A 226 36.28 11.27 -23.57
CA LEU A 226 35.32 10.56 -24.40
C LEU A 226 35.84 9.19 -24.82
N LEU A 227 37.11 9.10 -25.21
CA LEU A 227 37.76 7.85 -25.60
C LEU A 227 37.78 6.85 -24.43
N LYS A 228 38.14 7.31 -23.23
CA LYS A 228 38.10 6.49 -22.00
C LYS A 228 36.68 6.01 -21.69
N THR A 229 35.68 6.87 -21.86
CA THR A 229 34.27 6.51 -21.66
C THR A 229 33.83 5.40 -22.61
N ALA A 230 34.16 5.53 -23.90
CA ALA A 230 33.80 4.53 -24.90
C ALA A 230 34.48 3.17 -24.65
N ILE A 231 35.75 3.17 -24.24
CA ILE A 231 36.46 1.94 -23.83
C ILE A 231 35.78 1.30 -22.62
N GLY A 232 35.45 2.09 -21.59
CA GLY A 232 34.77 1.59 -20.38
C GLY A 232 33.40 0.96 -20.66
N LEU A 233 32.73 1.38 -21.73
CA LEU A 233 31.45 0.82 -22.20
C LEU A 233 31.62 -0.40 -23.11
N GLY A 234 32.85 -0.81 -23.41
CA GLY A 234 33.14 -1.94 -24.32
C GLY A 234 32.86 -1.63 -25.79
N LEU A 235 32.90 -0.35 -26.18
CA LEU A 235 32.67 0.09 -27.56
C LEU A 235 33.95 -0.01 -28.38
N LYS A 236 33.80 -0.16 -29.70
CA LYS A 236 34.88 -0.14 -30.68
C LYS A 236 35.20 1.28 -31.10
N LEU A 237 36.48 1.57 -31.34
CA LEU A 237 36.99 2.90 -31.64
C LEU A 237 37.86 2.88 -32.89
N ASN A 238 37.69 3.86 -33.76
CA ASN A 238 38.68 4.22 -34.77
C ASN A 238 39.08 5.69 -34.57
N ILE A 239 40.37 5.98 -34.69
CA ILE A 239 40.93 7.31 -34.49
C ILE A 239 41.85 7.63 -35.67
N GLU A 240 41.57 8.72 -36.37
CA GLU A 240 42.43 9.26 -37.43
C GLU A 240 42.94 10.64 -37.00
N GLU A 241 44.26 10.79 -36.93
CA GLU A 241 44.94 12.04 -36.59
C GLU A 241 45.44 12.70 -37.88
N ASN A 242 44.85 13.84 -38.25
CA ASN A 242 45.30 14.67 -39.39
C ASN A 242 45.58 16.11 -38.91
N ARG A 243 44.79 17.11 -39.36
CA ARG A 243 44.76 18.47 -38.78
C ARG A 243 43.84 18.57 -37.57
N GLU A 244 42.92 17.63 -37.46
CA GLU A 244 41.92 17.43 -36.42
C GLU A 244 41.83 15.91 -36.17
N PHE A 245 41.32 15.52 -35.00
CA PHE A 245 41.01 14.14 -34.65
C PHE A 245 39.63 13.78 -35.21
N ARG A 246 39.58 12.73 -36.01
CA ARG A 246 38.32 12.07 -36.39
C ARG A 246 38.19 10.77 -35.59
N VAL A 247 37.14 10.67 -34.78
CA VAL A 247 36.88 9.50 -33.93
C VAL A 247 35.56 8.85 -34.34
N SER A 248 35.58 7.56 -34.64
CA SER A 248 34.39 6.74 -34.90
C SER A 248 34.19 5.76 -33.75
N ILE A 249 33.03 5.79 -33.10
CA ILE A 249 32.68 4.98 -31.94
C ILE A 249 31.53 4.06 -32.31
N PHE A 250 31.69 2.75 -32.17
CA PHE A 250 30.71 1.74 -32.59
C PHE A 250 30.35 0.78 -31.47
N ASN A 251 29.06 0.42 -31.35
CA ASN A 251 28.61 -0.58 -30.41
C ASN A 251 28.61 -1.99 -31.05
N PRO A 252 29.55 -2.87 -30.67
CA PRO A 252 29.67 -4.20 -31.29
C PRO A 252 28.60 -5.20 -30.84
N LYS A 253 27.75 -4.86 -29.86
CA LYS A 253 26.76 -5.80 -29.34
C LYS A 253 25.81 -6.27 -30.44
N PRO A 254 25.44 -7.57 -30.47
CA PRO A 254 24.42 -8.06 -31.40
C PRO A 254 23.06 -7.44 -31.04
N ILE A 255 22.18 -7.31 -32.03
CA ILE A 255 20.77 -7.01 -31.79
C ILE A 255 20.16 -8.29 -31.19
N GLU A 256 19.84 -8.29 -29.89
CA GLU A 256 19.06 -9.36 -29.27
C GLU A 256 17.58 -9.17 -29.65
N GLU A 257 16.97 -10.17 -30.30
CA GLU A 257 15.52 -10.21 -30.48
C GLU A 257 14.87 -10.40 -29.11
N LYS A 258 14.13 -9.37 -28.64
CA LYS A 258 13.25 -9.53 -27.49
C LYS A 258 12.15 -10.53 -27.84
N LEU A 259 12.22 -11.74 -27.28
CA LEU A 259 11.14 -12.71 -27.36
C LEU A 259 9.85 -12.10 -26.81
N ASP A 260 8.74 -12.31 -27.50
CA ASP A 260 7.42 -11.87 -27.07
C ASP A 260 7.11 -12.40 -25.66
N TRP A 261 6.41 -11.61 -24.85
CA TRP A 261 6.13 -11.98 -23.47
C TRP A 261 5.31 -13.27 -23.38
N THR A 262 4.45 -13.55 -24.37
CA THR A 262 3.63 -14.76 -24.42
C THR A 262 4.45 -16.04 -24.55
N GLU A 263 5.65 -15.96 -25.14
CA GLU A 263 6.58 -17.09 -25.27
C GLU A 263 7.36 -17.37 -23.98
N ARG A 264 7.45 -16.37 -23.09
CA ARG A 264 8.15 -16.49 -21.80
C ARG A 264 7.23 -16.42 -20.58
N LYS A 265 5.90 -16.33 -20.77
CA LYS A 265 4.90 -16.19 -19.69
C LYS A 265 4.96 -17.30 -18.65
N ASP A 266 5.40 -18.50 -19.02
CA ASP A 266 5.50 -19.65 -18.11
C ASP A 266 6.69 -19.54 -17.13
N LYS A 267 7.56 -18.54 -17.31
CA LYS A 267 8.67 -18.22 -16.40
C LYS A 267 8.29 -17.17 -15.35
N PHE A 268 7.10 -16.60 -15.43
CA PHE A 268 6.62 -15.62 -14.46
C PHE A 268 6.38 -16.25 -13.09
N GLU A 269 6.49 -15.44 -12.05
CA GLU A 269 6.30 -15.90 -10.68
C GLU A 269 4.84 -16.29 -10.42
N VAL A 270 4.62 -17.40 -9.73
CA VAL A 270 3.28 -17.93 -9.46
C VAL A 270 2.72 -17.38 -8.15
N LEU A 271 1.51 -16.84 -8.22
CA LEU A 271 0.66 -16.46 -7.09
C LEU A 271 -0.60 -17.36 -7.08
N ASP A 272 -0.59 -18.43 -6.28
CA ASP A 272 -1.75 -19.31 -6.12
C ASP A 272 -2.62 -18.87 -4.94
N VAL A 273 -3.87 -18.46 -5.23
CA VAL A 273 -4.81 -17.94 -4.23
C VAL A 273 -5.94 -18.91 -3.90
N ARG A 274 -5.92 -20.13 -4.44
CA ARG A 274 -7.04 -21.09 -4.31
C ARG A 274 -7.24 -21.60 -2.88
N THR A 275 -6.19 -21.61 -2.07
CA THR A 275 -6.22 -22.09 -0.68
C THR A 275 -6.57 -21.01 0.33
N MET A 276 -6.63 -19.74 -0.10
CA MET A 276 -6.91 -18.61 0.79
C MET A 276 -8.36 -18.63 1.26
N THR A 277 -8.54 -18.37 2.55
CA THR A 277 -9.86 -18.25 3.20
C THR A 277 -10.39 -16.81 3.08
N SER A 278 -9.52 -15.82 3.28
CA SER A 278 -9.81 -14.39 3.10
C SER A 278 -9.76 -13.95 1.63
N ASP A 279 -10.20 -12.73 1.34
CA ASP A 279 -10.10 -12.13 0.01
C ASP A 279 -8.62 -11.94 -0.42
N PRO A 280 -8.18 -12.52 -1.56
CA PRO A 280 -6.82 -12.33 -2.04
C PRO A 280 -6.61 -10.99 -2.76
N PHE A 281 -7.66 -10.16 -2.93
CA PHE A 281 -7.59 -8.89 -3.66
C PHE A 281 -6.39 -8.03 -3.26
N ASP A 282 -6.20 -7.78 -1.96
CA ASP A 282 -5.14 -6.94 -1.42
C ASP A 282 -3.74 -7.47 -1.83
N ILE A 283 -3.58 -8.79 -1.85
CA ILE A 283 -2.33 -9.49 -2.17
C ILE A 283 -2.05 -9.42 -3.67
N ILE A 284 -3.08 -9.57 -4.50
CA ILE A 284 -2.97 -9.46 -5.96
C ILE A 284 -2.59 -8.03 -6.35
N ILE A 285 -3.22 -7.03 -5.73
CA ILE A 285 -2.89 -5.62 -5.95
C ILE A 285 -1.50 -5.28 -5.47
N LYS A 286 -1.11 -5.72 -4.27
CA LYS A 286 0.25 -5.51 -3.78
C LYS A 286 1.27 -6.11 -4.73
N LYS A 287 1.05 -7.35 -5.17
CA LYS A 287 1.92 -8.01 -6.14
C LYS A 287 2.02 -7.22 -7.43
N SER A 288 0.91 -6.72 -7.96
CA SER A 288 0.91 -5.98 -9.23
C SER A 288 1.61 -4.61 -9.15
N TYR A 289 1.74 -4.02 -7.96
CA TYR A 289 2.59 -2.84 -7.76
C TYR A 289 4.09 -3.17 -7.72
N GLU A 290 4.47 -4.38 -7.30
CA GLU A 290 5.86 -4.82 -7.16
C GLU A 290 6.51 -5.28 -8.48
N ILE A 291 5.72 -5.64 -9.50
CA ILE A 291 6.24 -6.12 -10.79
C ILE A 291 6.83 -4.96 -11.61
N GLU A 292 8.03 -5.19 -12.14
CA GLU A 292 8.72 -4.28 -13.07
C GLU A 292 8.11 -4.30 -14.47
N GLU A 293 8.32 -3.23 -15.24
CA GLU A 293 7.94 -3.20 -16.67
C GLU A 293 8.62 -4.33 -17.44
N ASP A 294 7.92 -4.86 -18.44
CA ASP A 294 8.36 -6.03 -19.22
C ASP A 294 8.51 -7.32 -18.40
N SER A 295 7.94 -7.38 -17.20
CA SER A 295 7.86 -8.60 -16.38
C SER A 295 6.40 -9.01 -16.15
N GLY A 296 6.14 -10.01 -15.31
CA GLY A 296 4.79 -10.50 -15.06
C GLY A 296 4.68 -11.51 -13.94
N PHE A 297 3.45 -11.94 -13.68
CA PHE A 297 3.11 -12.97 -12.69
C PHE A 297 1.98 -13.87 -13.21
N ILE A 298 1.86 -15.07 -12.63
CA ILE A 298 0.82 -16.06 -12.93
C ILE A 298 -0.12 -16.12 -11.72
N LEU A 299 -1.35 -15.66 -11.87
CA LEU A 299 -2.39 -15.80 -10.86
C LEU A 299 -3.13 -17.13 -11.06
N ILE A 300 -3.06 -18.03 -10.09
CA ILE A 300 -3.81 -19.29 -10.11
C ILE A 300 -5.02 -19.16 -9.18
N GLN A 301 -6.22 -19.35 -9.72
CA GLN A 301 -7.47 -19.20 -8.97
C GLN A 301 -8.56 -20.18 -9.43
N LYS A 302 -9.74 -20.18 -8.77
CA LYS A 302 -10.79 -21.20 -8.98
C LYS A 302 -11.75 -20.88 -10.13
N PHE A 303 -11.91 -19.61 -10.47
CA PHE A 303 -12.78 -19.09 -11.53
C PHE A 303 -12.01 -18.09 -12.41
N GLU A 304 -12.63 -17.54 -13.45
CA GLU A 304 -11.98 -16.53 -14.28
C GLU A 304 -12.22 -15.15 -13.69
N PRO A 305 -11.19 -14.41 -13.21
CA PRO A 305 -11.38 -13.15 -12.50
C PRO A 305 -11.49 -11.97 -13.47
N VAL A 306 -12.56 -11.89 -14.24
CA VAL A 306 -12.74 -10.82 -15.25
C VAL A 306 -12.58 -9.42 -14.65
N PRO A 307 -13.15 -9.08 -13.47
CA PRO A 307 -12.95 -7.78 -12.85
C PRO A 307 -11.50 -7.48 -12.46
N MET A 308 -10.77 -8.49 -11.96
CA MET A 308 -9.35 -8.35 -11.64
C MET A 308 -8.54 -8.11 -12.91
N ILE A 309 -8.82 -8.86 -13.99
CA ILE A 309 -8.15 -8.70 -15.28
C ILE A 309 -8.40 -7.30 -15.83
N ASN A 310 -9.63 -6.81 -15.78
CA ASN A 310 -9.97 -5.46 -16.21
C ASN A 310 -9.20 -4.41 -15.39
N MET A 311 -9.17 -4.58 -14.06
CA MET A 311 -8.43 -3.67 -13.19
C MET A 311 -6.92 -3.71 -13.46
N LEU A 312 -6.32 -4.89 -13.61
CA LEU A 312 -4.91 -5.06 -13.95
C LEU A 312 -4.59 -4.47 -15.32
N SER A 313 -5.48 -4.66 -16.31
CA SER A 313 -5.35 -4.02 -17.63
C SER A 313 -5.24 -2.50 -17.49
N GLU A 314 -6.04 -1.91 -16.62
CA GLU A 314 -5.98 -0.49 -16.32
C GLU A 314 -4.75 -0.08 -15.49
N MET A 315 -4.06 -1.03 -14.86
CA MET A 315 -2.75 -0.86 -14.22
C MET A 315 -1.58 -1.10 -15.20
N GLY A 316 -1.86 -1.15 -16.50
CA GLY A 316 -0.85 -1.33 -17.54
C GLY A 316 -0.48 -2.79 -17.81
N TYR A 317 -1.29 -3.74 -17.35
CA TYR A 317 -1.07 -5.15 -17.65
C TYR A 317 -1.74 -5.59 -18.96
N GLU A 318 -1.21 -6.64 -19.55
CA GLU A 318 -1.91 -7.51 -20.49
C GLU A 318 -2.06 -8.88 -19.81
N CYS A 319 -3.27 -9.43 -19.77
CA CYS A 319 -3.49 -10.73 -19.16
C CYS A 319 -4.08 -11.73 -20.16
N ILE A 320 -3.62 -12.98 -20.10
CA ILE A 320 -4.16 -14.12 -20.84
C ILE A 320 -4.63 -15.17 -19.83
N THR A 321 -5.81 -15.75 -20.07
CA THR A 321 -6.39 -16.79 -19.21
C THR A 321 -6.30 -18.17 -19.86
N ASP A 322 -5.78 -19.15 -19.12
CA ASP A 322 -5.82 -20.57 -19.44
C ASP A 322 -6.70 -21.32 -18.42
N LYS A 323 -7.73 -22.00 -18.90
CA LYS A 323 -8.51 -22.95 -18.08
C LYS A 323 -7.83 -24.31 -18.06
N LYS A 324 -7.10 -24.64 -16.98
CA LYS A 324 -6.41 -25.93 -16.83
C LYS A 324 -7.33 -27.04 -16.30
N ALA A 325 -8.26 -26.71 -15.40
CA ALA A 325 -9.27 -27.64 -14.87
C ALA A 325 -10.56 -26.89 -14.46
N PRO A 326 -11.66 -27.58 -14.06
CA PRO A 326 -12.92 -26.92 -13.68
C PRO A 326 -12.78 -25.85 -12.58
N ASN A 327 -11.88 -26.05 -11.61
CA ASN A 327 -11.58 -25.12 -10.51
C ASN A 327 -10.11 -24.67 -10.54
N GLU A 328 -9.51 -24.62 -11.71
CA GLU A 328 -8.12 -24.23 -11.90
C GLU A 328 -7.97 -23.38 -13.15
N ILE A 329 -7.92 -22.08 -12.93
CA ILE A 329 -7.73 -21.04 -13.93
C ILE A 329 -6.38 -20.38 -13.67
N TRP A 330 -5.57 -20.31 -14.71
CA TRP A 330 -4.27 -19.64 -14.69
C TRP A 330 -4.39 -18.35 -15.48
N VAL A 331 -4.08 -17.23 -14.86
CA VAL A 331 -4.09 -15.91 -15.50
C VAL A 331 -2.66 -15.41 -15.54
N TYR A 332 -2.07 -15.33 -16.72
CA TYR A 332 -0.73 -14.78 -16.92
C TYR A 332 -0.87 -13.30 -17.17
N CYS A 333 -0.30 -12.46 -16.31
CA CYS A 333 -0.36 -11.02 -16.43
C CYS A 333 1.05 -10.45 -16.65
N HIS A 334 1.26 -9.80 -17.79
CA HIS A 334 2.48 -9.10 -18.18
C HIS A 334 2.29 -7.59 -18.03
N LYS A 335 3.26 -6.92 -17.41
CA LYS A 335 3.26 -5.46 -17.28
C LYS A 335 3.89 -4.85 -18.53
N LYS A 336 3.09 -4.08 -19.27
CA LYS A 336 3.55 -3.42 -20.50
C LYS A 336 4.66 -2.42 -20.18
N VAL A 337 5.59 -2.27 -21.12
CA VAL A 337 6.55 -1.17 -21.10
C VAL A 337 5.80 0.11 -21.42
N SER A 338 5.89 1.12 -20.56
CA SER A 338 5.21 2.38 -20.82
C SER A 338 5.88 3.13 -21.97
N GLU A 339 5.12 3.49 -23.01
CA GLU A 339 5.56 4.49 -23.99
C GLU A 339 5.57 5.86 -23.28
N LYS A 340 6.69 6.23 -22.65
CA LYS A 340 6.79 7.56 -22.04
C LYS A 340 6.84 8.64 -23.13
N ASP A 341 5.81 9.49 -23.15
CA ASP A 341 6.08 10.93 -23.21
C ASP A 341 6.92 11.28 -21.97
N GLN A 342 8.18 11.63 -22.19
CA GLN A 342 9.10 12.09 -21.17
C GLN A 342 8.65 13.45 -20.63
N SER A 343 7.71 13.49 -19.69
CA SER A 343 7.55 14.66 -18.81
C SER A 343 6.92 14.43 -17.44
N GLU A 344 6.34 13.28 -17.11
CA GLU A 344 5.90 13.02 -15.73
C GLU A 344 6.47 11.71 -15.19
N THR A 345 7.41 11.84 -14.26
CA THR A 345 7.83 10.76 -13.39
C THR A 345 6.66 10.39 -12.47
N ASP A 346 6.33 9.10 -12.38
CA ASP A 346 5.34 8.51 -11.45
C ASP A 346 5.65 8.79 -9.95
N SER A 347 6.74 9.53 -9.68
CA SER A 347 7.22 9.95 -8.35
C SER A 347 6.43 11.10 -7.72
N ASP A 348 5.57 11.81 -8.46
CA ASP A 348 4.84 12.98 -7.95
C ASP A 348 3.39 12.68 -7.52
N LYS A 349 2.84 11.49 -7.81
CA LYS A 349 1.49 11.13 -7.37
C LYS A 349 1.48 10.71 -5.90
N PRO A 350 0.53 11.21 -5.08
CA PRO A 350 0.39 10.75 -3.71
C PRO A 350 0.01 9.26 -3.67
N SER A 351 0.68 8.51 -2.80
CA SER A 351 0.32 7.14 -2.45
C SER A 351 -0.80 7.16 -1.41
N VAL A 352 -1.95 6.57 -1.74
CA VAL A 352 -3.19 6.65 -0.96
C VAL A 352 -3.60 5.28 -0.44
N VAL A 353 -3.94 5.20 0.84
CA VAL A 353 -4.55 4.02 1.48
C VAL A 353 -6.07 4.19 1.50
N ILE A 354 -6.78 3.26 0.87
CA ILE A 354 -8.24 3.25 0.76
C ILE A 354 -8.79 2.07 1.57
N GLN A 355 -9.88 2.28 2.31
CA GLN A 355 -10.54 1.18 3.01
C GLN A 355 -12.06 1.26 3.04
N SER A 356 -12.74 0.15 3.29
CA SER A 356 -14.19 0.10 3.52
C SER A 356 -14.55 -0.78 4.72
N ALA A 357 -15.53 -0.36 5.50
CA ALA A 357 -16.07 -1.13 6.63
C ALA A 357 -16.94 -2.31 6.19
N THR A 358 -17.58 -2.22 5.01
CA THR A 358 -18.49 -3.28 4.52
C THR A 358 -18.50 -3.37 2.98
N PRO A 359 -19.00 -4.46 2.39
CA PRO A 359 -19.07 -4.64 0.94
C PRO A 359 -20.06 -3.71 0.22
N VAL A 360 -20.95 -3.00 0.93
CA VAL A 360 -22.01 -2.19 0.33
C VAL A 360 -21.49 -1.13 -0.64
N ALA A 361 -20.30 -0.58 -0.37
CA ALA A 361 -19.68 0.46 -1.22
C ALA A 361 -18.89 -0.11 -2.40
N TYR A 362 -18.70 -1.44 -2.51
CA TYR A 362 -17.83 -2.04 -3.52
C TYR A 362 -18.17 -1.67 -4.95
N PRO A 363 -19.44 -1.73 -5.40
CA PRO A 363 -19.73 -1.45 -6.81
C PRO A 363 -19.38 -0.01 -7.18
N VAL A 364 -19.59 0.92 -6.25
CA VAL A 364 -19.21 2.33 -6.40
C VAL A 364 -17.69 2.47 -6.40
N MET A 365 -17.00 1.85 -5.45
CA MET A 365 -15.55 1.88 -5.33
C MET A 365 -14.87 1.29 -6.57
N MET A 366 -15.34 0.15 -7.08
CA MET A 366 -14.83 -0.46 -8.30
C MET A 366 -14.99 0.44 -9.51
N ARG A 367 -16.15 1.08 -9.66
CA ARG A 367 -16.37 2.04 -10.74
C ARG A 367 -15.47 3.28 -10.60
N LEU A 368 -15.29 3.77 -9.38
CA LEU A 368 -14.44 4.92 -9.07
C LEU A 368 -12.98 4.65 -9.43
N LEU A 369 -12.45 3.48 -9.04
CA LEU A 369 -11.06 3.11 -9.30
C LEU A 369 -10.76 2.88 -10.80
N GLN A 370 -11.78 2.70 -11.64
CA GLN A 370 -11.63 2.68 -13.10
C GLN A 370 -11.52 4.07 -13.74
N SER A 371 -11.76 5.15 -13.00
CA SER A 371 -11.66 6.50 -13.55
C SER A 371 -10.23 6.84 -13.97
N ASP A 372 -10.05 7.25 -15.22
CA ASP A 372 -8.78 7.76 -15.74
C ASP A 372 -8.25 8.93 -14.91
N LYS A 373 -9.13 9.78 -14.39
CA LYS A 373 -8.73 10.92 -13.57
C LYS A 373 -8.15 10.45 -12.24
N ILE A 374 -8.79 9.48 -11.59
CA ILE A 374 -8.29 8.90 -10.35
C ILE A 374 -6.97 8.18 -10.59
N ARG A 375 -6.88 7.32 -11.61
CA ARG A 375 -5.65 6.58 -11.94
C ARG A 375 -4.46 7.49 -12.26
N LYS A 376 -4.71 8.63 -12.90
CA LYS A 376 -3.67 9.64 -13.18
C LYS A 376 -3.31 10.47 -11.95
N ALA A 377 -4.23 10.60 -10.98
CA ALA A 377 -4.05 11.50 -9.85
C ALA A 377 -3.50 10.83 -8.58
N ILE A 378 -3.64 9.50 -8.41
CA ILE A 378 -3.18 8.78 -7.21
C ILE A 378 -2.49 7.46 -7.53
N ASN A 379 -1.61 7.04 -6.61
CA ASN A 379 -1.11 5.67 -6.53
C ASN A 379 -1.84 4.95 -5.39
N ILE A 380 -2.46 3.79 -5.61
CA ILE A 380 -3.12 3.04 -4.54
C ILE A 380 -2.04 2.25 -3.80
N LYS A 381 -1.75 2.65 -2.56
CA LYS A 381 -0.78 1.93 -1.71
C LYS A 381 -1.36 0.66 -1.15
N GLU A 382 -2.61 0.74 -0.69
CA GLU A 382 -3.31 -0.35 -0.03
C GLU A 382 -4.81 -0.11 -0.21
N LEU A 383 -5.55 -1.15 -0.61
CA LEU A 383 -7.00 -1.17 -0.62
C LEU A 383 -7.44 -2.27 0.34
N LYS A 384 -8.23 -1.94 1.36
CA LYS A 384 -8.63 -2.90 2.38
C LYS A 384 -10.13 -2.90 2.65
N VAL A 385 -10.70 -4.08 2.82
CA VAL A 385 -12.08 -4.20 3.28
C VAL A 385 -12.11 -5.06 4.51
N TRP A 386 -12.83 -4.57 5.51
CA TRP A 386 -12.86 -5.17 6.83
C TRP A 386 -14.10 -6.00 7.05
N GLU A 387 -13.90 -7.10 7.78
CA GLU A 387 -14.97 -7.80 8.48
C GLU A 387 -15.13 -7.27 9.92
N GLU A 388 -14.03 -6.78 10.51
CA GLU A 388 -13.95 -6.33 11.90
C GLU A 388 -14.01 -4.80 11.98
N THR A 389 -15.01 -4.29 12.70
CA THR A 389 -15.25 -2.83 12.80
C THR A 389 -14.13 -2.15 13.57
N GLU A 390 -13.55 -2.81 14.57
CA GLU A 390 -12.48 -2.29 15.41
C GLU A 390 -11.20 -2.02 14.60
N LYS A 391 -10.84 -2.93 13.70
CA LYS A 391 -9.66 -2.77 12.83
C LYS A 391 -9.85 -1.66 11.81
N HIS A 392 -11.05 -1.59 11.21
CA HIS A 392 -11.46 -0.51 10.32
C HIS A 392 -11.31 0.87 10.99
N LEU A 393 -11.88 1.04 12.19
CA LEU A 393 -11.80 2.29 12.93
C LEU A 393 -10.38 2.60 13.38
N GLY A 394 -9.61 1.58 13.79
CA GLY A 394 -8.21 1.73 14.17
C GLY A 394 -7.38 2.42 13.10
N TRP A 395 -7.55 2.03 11.83
CA TRP A 395 -6.84 2.65 10.69
C TRP A 395 -7.24 4.09 10.40
N ILE A 396 -8.47 4.50 10.74
CA ILE A 396 -8.88 5.89 10.64
C ILE A 396 -8.21 6.70 11.76
N VAL A 397 -8.34 6.22 13.00
CA VAL A 397 -7.87 6.93 14.20
C VAL A 397 -6.36 7.10 14.22
N ASN A 398 -5.60 6.10 13.79
CA ASN A 398 -4.13 6.17 13.72
C ASN A 398 -3.61 6.87 12.45
N GLY A 399 -4.51 7.32 11.57
CA GLY A 399 -4.16 8.02 10.34
C GLY A 399 -3.47 7.16 9.28
N LYS A 400 -3.59 5.82 9.35
CA LYS A 400 -3.10 4.90 8.31
C LYS A 400 -3.92 4.98 7.04
N ALA A 401 -5.25 5.12 7.15
CA ALA A 401 -6.13 5.26 5.99
C ALA A 401 -6.32 6.72 5.61
N ASP A 402 -6.13 7.04 4.32
CA ASP A 402 -6.37 8.37 3.77
C ASP A 402 -7.84 8.55 3.38
N ILE A 403 -8.44 7.49 2.84
CA ILE A 403 -9.83 7.46 2.38
C ILE A 403 -10.52 6.22 2.96
N SER A 404 -11.69 6.42 3.55
CA SER A 404 -12.48 5.33 4.13
C SER A 404 -13.96 5.45 3.81
N PHE A 405 -14.59 4.33 3.45
CA PHE A 405 -16.04 4.21 3.39
C PHE A 405 -16.55 3.66 4.73
N SER A 406 -17.29 4.48 5.47
CA SER A 406 -17.71 4.18 6.85
C SER A 406 -19.18 4.49 7.12
N ALA A 407 -19.75 3.81 8.11
CA ALA A 407 -21.09 4.08 8.59
C ALA A 407 -21.15 5.45 9.30
N LEU A 408 -22.26 6.19 9.11
CA LEU A 408 -22.47 7.51 9.71
C LEU A 408 -22.34 7.47 11.23
N ILE A 409 -22.87 6.42 11.87
CA ILE A 409 -22.86 6.28 13.33
C ILE A 409 -21.44 6.24 13.91
N THR A 410 -20.43 5.84 13.14
CA THR A 410 -19.05 5.82 13.63
C THR A 410 -18.45 7.21 13.76
N SER A 411 -19.03 8.24 13.12
CA SER A 411 -18.58 9.62 13.22
C SER A 411 -18.54 10.12 14.67
N VAL A 412 -19.44 9.64 15.54
CA VAL A 412 -19.43 9.94 16.98
C VAL A 412 -18.12 9.50 17.64
N LYS A 413 -17.61 8.33 17.26
CA LYS A 413 -16.34 7.80 17.78
C LYS A 413 -15.12 8.49 17.15
N LEU A 414 -15.29 9.12 15.99
CA LEU A 414 -14.22 9.75 15.22
C LEU A 414 -14.19 11.28 15.38
N LYS A 415 -15.07 11.87 16.20
CA LYS A 415 -15.22 13.33 16.34
C LYS A 415 -13.97 14.07 16.82
N ASP A 416 -13.06 13.35 17.47
CA ASP A 416 -11.79 13.88 17.97
C ASP A 416 -10.59 13.50 17.08
N SER A 417 -10.84 12.74 16.00
CA SER A 417 -9.83 12.40 14.99
C SER A 417 -9.72 13.51 13.94
N ASP A 418 -8.54 13.67 13.34
CA ASP A 418 -8.32 14.59 12.22
C ASP A 418 -8.90 14.00 10.92
N ILE A 419 -10.21 14.16 10.73
CA ILE A 419 -10.96 13.65 9.58
C ILE A 419 -11.99 14.63 9.05
N LYS A 420 -12.43 14.44 7.81
CA LYS A 420 -13.60 15.07 7.18
C LYS A 420 -14.53 14.03 6.57
N ILE A 421 -15.83 14.28 6.56
CA ILE A 421 -16.91 13.42 6.04
C ILE A 421 -17.75 14.24 5.06
N PRO A 422 -17.20 14.56 3.87
CA PRO A 422 -17.79 15.57 3.00
C PRO A 422 -19.05 15.10 2.27
N ALA A 423 -19.31 13.79 2.24
CA ALA A 423 -20.46 13.23 1.55
C ALA A 423 -20.98 11.94 2.17
N MET A 424 -22.29 11.79 2.15
CA MET A 424 -23.01 10.54 2.40
C MET A 424 -23.57 10.03 1.08
N PHE A 425 -23.53 8.70 0.86
CA PHE A 425 -24.06 8.14 -0.38
C PHE A 425 -24.81 6.83 -0.24
N VAL A 426 -24.75 6.15 0.89
CA VAL A 426 -25.51 4.91 1.12
C VAL A 426 -26.69 5.20 2.03
N TRP A 427 -27.87 4.85 1.53
CA TRP A 427 -29.15 4.99 2.21
C TRP A 427 -29.93 3.68 2.09
N ASP A 428 -30.87 3.45 3.01
CA ASP A 428 -31.88 2.38 2.90
C ASP A 428 -31.30 0.97 2.69
N ASN A 429 -30.57 0.45 3.66
CA ASN A 429 -29.87 -0.83 3.52
C ASN A 429 -30.26 -1.92 4.55
N PHE A 430 -31.26 -1.74 5.42
CA PHE A 430 -31.66 -2.74 6.42
C PHE A 430 -33.06 -3.32 6.18
N TYR A 431 -33.21 -4.62 6.45
CA TYR A 431 -34.46 -5.37 6.30
C TYR A 431 -34.64 -6.39 7.43
N ILE A 432 -35.91 -6.63 7.81
CA ILE A 432 -36.29 -7.86 8.51
C ILE A 432 -36.78 -8.86 7.47
N LEU A 433 -36.24 -10.08 7.51
CA LEU A 433 -36.70 -11.19 6.71
C LEU A 433 -37.38 -12.23 7.61
N THR A 434 -38.51 -12.77 7.16
CA THR A 434 -39.20 -13.87 7.84
C THR A 434 -39.41 -15.06 6.92
N ARG A 435 -39.36 -16.29 7.47
CA ARG A 435 -39.71 -17.53 6.76
C ARG A 435 -40.68 -18.36 7.58
N GLY A 436 -41.48 -19.19 6.91
CA GLY A 436 -42.44 -20.10 7.56
C GLY A 436 -43.72 -19.43 8.10
N TYR A 437 -43.80 -18.10 8.07
CA TYR A 437 -45.00 -17.33 8.38
C TYR A 437 -44.99 -15.99 7.64
N LYS A 438 -46.19 -15.43 7.40
CA LYS A 438 -46.33 -14.12 6.76
C LYS A 438 -46.19 -13.01 7.80
N ALA A 439 -45.41 -11.98 7.49
CA ALA A 439 -45.27 -10.78 8.30
C ALA A 439 -45.17 -9.55 7.40
N GLU A 440 -46.03 -8.56 7.61
CA GLU A 440 -46.09 -7.32 6.83
C GLU A 440 -45.57 -6.13 7.64
N ASN A 441 -45.56 -6.22 8.96
CA ASN A 441 -45.20 -5.13 9.88
C ASN A 441 -44.51 -5.66 11.16
N LEU A 442 -44.15 -4.74 12.08
CA LEU A 442 -43.47 -5.08 13.32
C LEU A 442 -44.38 -5.85 14.30
N GLU A 443 -45.69 -5.63 14.25
CA GLU A 443 -46.66 -6.32 15.10
C GLU A 443 -46.68 -7.84 14.81
N ASP A 444 -46.53 -8.23 13.54
CA ASP A 444 -46.56 -9.63 13.10
C ASP A 444 -45.36 -10.46 13.59
N ILE A 445 -44.27 -9.81 13.99
CA ILE A 445 -43.05 -10.48 14.50
C ILE A 445 -42.95 -10.43 16.03
N LYS A 446 -43.96 -9.90 16.71
CA LYS A 446 -44.03 -9.88 18.18
C LYS A 446 -43.90 -11.30 18.77
N GLY A 447 -43.09 -11.46 19.81
CA GLY A 447 -42.83 -12.74 20.47
C GLY A 447 -42.02 -13.75 19.64
N LYS A 448 -41.52 -13.37 18.46
CA LYS A 448 -40.59 -14.19 17.68
C LYS A 448 -39.16 -13.93 18.13
N GLN A 449 -38.30 -14.95 17.97
CA GLN A 449 -36.86 -14.80 18.12
C GLN A 449 -36.28 -14.11 16.88
N ILE A 450 -35.66 -12.95 17.09
CA ILE A 450 -35.12 -12.09 16.04
C ILE A 450 -33.60 -12.14 16.10
N GLN A 451 -32.99 -12.90 15.20
CA GLN A 451 -31.54 -12.96 15.13
C GLN A 451 -31.00 -11.62 14.61
N THR A 452 -30.13 -10.99 15.41
CA THR A 452 -29.74 -9.59 15.24
C THR A 452 -28.23 -9.45 15.13
N PRO A 453 -27.72 -8.62 14.19
CA PRO A 453 -26.29 -8.35 14.07
C PRO A 453 -25.71 -7.69 15.33
N LEU A 454 -24.42 -7.94 15.56
CA LEU A 454 -23.63 -7.39 16.67
C LEU A 454 -24.17 -7.84 18.04
N PHE A 455 -24.40 -6.91 18.97
CA PHE A 455 -24.80 -7.16 20.35
C PHE A 455 -25.90 -6.17 20.76
N GLU A 456 -26.48 -6.36 21.95
CA GLU A 456 -27.66 -5.62 22.40
C GLU A 456 -27.50 -4.09 22.44
N GLU A 457 -26.33 -3.63 22.88
CA GLU A 457 -26.02 -2.20 22.96
C GLU A 457 -25.53 -1.60 21.63
N ALA A 458 -25.46 -2.40 20.56
CA ALA A 458 -25.00 -1.93 19.27
C ALA A 458 -26.10 -1.16 18.50
N PRO A 459 -25.72 -0.26 17.57
CA PRO A 459 -26.68 0.55 16.82
C PRO A 459 -27.82 -0.23 16.14
N PRO A 460 -27.62 -1.40 15.50
CA PRO A 460 -28.72 -2.15 14.91
C PRO A 460 -29.83 -2.45 15.91
N ALA A 461 -29.50 -2.99 17.09
CA ALA A 461 -30.47 -3.33 18.13
C ALA A 461 -31.16 -2.08 18.71
N LYS A 462 -30.39 -1.03 19.01
CA LYS A 462 -30.95 0.22 19.56
C LYS A 462 -31.89 0.92 18.56
N ILE A 463 -31.52 0.98 17.29
CA ILE A 463 -32.35 1.57 16.23
C ILE A 463 -33.61 0.74 16.03
N THR A 464 -33.54 -0.60 16.01
CA THR A 464 -34.75 -1.43 15.92
C THR A 464 -35.67 -1.21 17.13
N LYS A 465 -35.12 -1.15 18.35
CA LYS A 465 -35.91 -0.85 19.57
C LYS A 465 -36.57 0.53 19.48
N TYR A 466 -35.89 1.55 18.95
CA TYR A 466 -36.48 2.85 18.66
C TYR A 466 -37.65 2.73 17.67
N LEU A 467 -37.47 2.07 16.54
CA LEU A 467 -38.52 1.91 15.52
C LEU A 467 -39.76 1.22 16.10
N ILE A 468 -39.57 0.21 16.95
CA ILE A 468 -40.65 -0.48 17.68
C ILE A 468 -41.38 0.51 18.61
N LYS A 469 -40.65 1.22 19.47
CA LYS A 469 -41.24 2.17 20.43
C LYS A 469 -41.99 3.31 19.74
N ALA A 470 -41.42 3.88 18.68
CA ALA A 470 -42.01 4.97 17.93
C ALA A 470 -43.26 4.54 17.13
N LYS A 471 -43.45 3.23 16.90
CA LYS A 471 -44.72 2.65 16.43
C LYS A 471 -45.78 2.47 17.52
N GLY A 472 -45.47 2.82 18.77
CA GLY A 472 -46.35 2.61 19.92
C GLY A 472 -46.34 1.17 20.42
N LEU A 473 -45.35 0.37 20.04
CA LEU A 473 -45.17 -1.01 20.50
C LEU A 473 -44.20 -1.06 21.68
N ASN A 474 -44.34 -2.08 22.53
CA ASN A 474 -43.40 -2.30 23.63
C ASN A 474 -42.20 -3.13 23.14
N ALA A 475 -40.98 -2.60 23.30
CA ALA A 475 -39.76 -3.29 22.90
C ALA A 475 -39.53 -4.62 23.65
N ASP A 476 -40.04 -4.75 24.89
CA ASP A 476 -39.91 -5.98 25.68
C ASP A 476 -40.75 -7.14 25.15
N ASP A 477 -41.66 -6.86 24.19
CA ASP A 477 -42.45 -7.90 23.52
C ASP A 477 -41.67 -8.60 22.38
N PHE A 478 -40.41 -8.22 22.15
CA PHE A 478 -39.57 -8.71 21.06
C PHE A 478 -38.33 -9.41 21.62
N ASP A 479 -38.08 -10.65 21.19
CA ASP A 479 -36.98 -11.47 21.69
C ASP A 479 -35.77 -11.34 20.75
N PHE A 480 -34.82 -10.47 21.08
CA PHE A 480 -33.61 -10.27 20.29
C PHE A 480 -32.54 -11.31 20.64
N VAL A 481 -32.08 -12.04 19.63
CA VAL A 481 -31.04 -13.08 19.78
C VAL A 481 -29.75 -12.64 19.11
N TYR A 482 -28.64 -12.71 19.85
CA TYR A 482 -27.31 -12.31 19.39
C TYR A 482 -26.36 -13.52 19.33
N GLY A 483 -25.42 -13.50 18.39
CA GLY A 483 -24.34 -14.48 18.33
C GLY A 483 -23.34 -14.32 19.48
N GLN A 484 -22.46 -15.31 19.67
CA GLN A 484 -21.38 -15.27 20.67
C GLN A 484 -20.02 -15.21 19.96
N PRO A 485 -19.15 -14.20 20.24
CA PRO A 485 -19.36 -13.07 21.16
C PRO A 485 -20.33 -12.00 20.63
N PHE A 486 -20.63 -11.99 19.32
CA PHE A 486 -21.61 -11.12 18.70
C PHE A 486 -22.15 -11.72 17.39
N GLY A 487 -23.32 -11.24 16.93
CA GLY A 487 -23.97 -11.68 15.70
C GLY A 487 -23.23 -11.20 14.44
N ARG A 488 -22.86 -12.14 13.56
CA ARG A 488 -22.22 -11.84 12.26
C ARG A 488 -23.24 -11.94 11.13
N PRO A 489 -23.33 -10.95 10.21
CA PRO A 489 -24.30 -10.96 9.12
C PRO A 489 -24.28 -12.23 8.26
N GLU A 490 -23.10 -12.77 7.95
CA GLU A 490 -22.97 -14.02 7.18
C GLU A 490 -23.53 -15.24 7.91
N GLN A 491 -23.35 -15.31 9.23
CA GLN A 491 -23.91 -16.37 10.05
C GLN A 491 -25.43 -16.26 10.11
N ILE A 492 -25.95 -15.05 10.34
CA ILE A 492 -27.39 -14.76 10.36
C ILE A 492 -28.05 -15.11 9.03
N LEU A 493 -27.41 -14.75 7.91
CA LEU A 493 -27.84 -15.15 6.56
C LEU A 493 -27.93 -16.67 6.44
N ARG A 494 -26.88 -17.39 6.85
CA ARG A 494 -26.85 -18.85 6.77
C ARG A 494 -27.94 -19.48 7.62
N ASP A 495 -28.13 -19.01 8.85
CA ASP A 495 -29.13 -19.53 9.76
C ASP A 495 -30.54 -19.34 9.21
N PHE A 496 -30.81 -18.19 8.58
CA PHE A 496 -32.08 -17.95 7.89
C PHE A 496 -32.29 -18.90 6.70
N VAL A 497 -31.31 -19.01 5.80
CA VAL A 497 -31.40 -19.85 4.59
C VAL A 497 -31.59 -21.32 4.95
N PHE A 498 -30.86 -21.83 5.94
CA PHE A 498 -30.96 -23.23 6.37
C PHE A 498 -32.11 -23.51 7.34
N GLY A 499 -32.87 -22.49 7.75
CA GLY A 499 -34.05 -22.64 8.61
C GLY A 499 -33.70 -22.90 10.08
N GLN A 500 -32.52 -22.45 10.50
CA GLN A 500 -32.14 -22.40 11.92
C GLN A 500 -32.69 -21.13 12.60
N ALA A 501 -32.97 -20.08 11.82
CA ALA A 501 -33.67 -18.88 12.26
C ALA A 501 -34.84 -18.55 11.31
N ASP A 502 -35.99 -18.23 11.89
CA ASP A 502 -37.19 -17.88 11.13
C ASP A 502 -37.39 -16.37 10.95
N THR A 503 -36.74 -15.55 11.78
CA THR A 503 -36.82 -14.08 11.77
C THR A 503 -35.43 -13.50 11.95
N VAL A 504 -34.97 -12.71 10.98
CA VAL A 504 -33.60 -12.14 11.02
C VAL A 504 -33.58 -10.68 10.60
N ILE A 505 -32.63 -9.92 11.15
CA ILE A 505 -32.27 -8.59 10.68
C ILE A 505 -31.01 -8.70 9.81
N LEU A 506 -31.10 -8.27 8.56
CA LEU A 506 -29.98 -8.25 7.63
C LEU A 506 -29.82 -6.87 7.01
N ARG A 507 -28.57 -6.51 6.73
CA ARG A 507 -28.24 -5.35 5.89
C ARG A 507 -27.91 -5.80 4.47
N GLU A 508 -27.92 -4.87 3.52
CA GLU A 508 -27.35 -5.09 2.21
C GLU A 508 -25.81 -5.19 2.29
N PRO A 509 -25.19 -6.04 1.44
CA PRO A 509 -25.85 -6.86 0.41
C PRO A 509 -26.39 -8.23 0.90
N GLU A 510 -26.14 -8.61 2.16
CA GLU A 510 -26.50 -9.93 2.71
C GLU A 510 -28.02 -10.20 2.67
N ALA A 511 -28.85 -9.17 2.85
CA ALA A 511 -30.31 -9.27 2.72
C ALA A 511 -30.71 -9.75 1.32
N SER A 512 -30.15 -9.16 0.26
CA SER A 512 -30.43 -9.57 -1.12
C SER A 512 -29.92 -10.97 -1.44
N TYR A 513 -28.77 -11.36 -0.89
CA TYR A 513 -28.25 -12.72 -1.06
C TYR A 513 -29.16 -13.76 -0.42
N ALA A 514 -29.67 -13.48 0.79
CA ALA A 514 -30.67 -14.33 1.43
C ALA A 514 -31.95 -14.41 0.59
N ILE A 515 -32.50 -13.28 0.15
CA ILE A 515 -33.72 -13.24 -0.68
C ILE A 515 -33.54 -14.06 -1.96
N LYS A 516 -32.44 -13.85 -2.69
CA LYS A 516 -32.17 -14.55 -3.96
C LYS A 516 -32.00 -16.06 -3.75
N THR A 517 -31.40 -16.46 -2.64
CA THR A 517 -31.24 -17.87 -2.28
C THR A 517 -32.58 -18.51 -1.97
N MET A 518 -33.45 -17.84 -1.19
CA MET A 518 -34.79 -18.34 -0.86
C MET A 518 -35.69 -18.44 -2.10
N GLU A 519 -35.62 -17.45 -3.01
CA GLU A 519 -36.28 -17.49 -4.32
C GLU A 519 -35.86 -18.74 -5.12
N LYS A 520 -34.55 -19.02 -5.21
CA LYS A 520 -34.01 -20.21 -5.90
C LYS A 520 -34.45 -21.52 -5.25
N MET A 521 -34.63 -21.53 -3.94
CA MET A 521 -35.14 -22.69 -3.19
C MET A 521 -36.67 -22.83 -3.28
N GLY A 522 -37.39 -21.85 -3.84
CA GLY A 522 -38.84 -21.84 -3.90
C GLY A 522 -39.49 -21.72 -2.52
N VAL A 523 -38.81 -21.05 -1.58
CA VAL A 523 -39.32 -20.84 -0.21
C VAL A 523 -39.84 -19.41 -0.09
N ASP A 524 -41.12 -19.28 0.23
CA ASP A 524 -41.75 -18.00 0.48
C ASP A 524 -41.19 -17.34 1.74
N ILE A 525 -40.86 -16.05 1.62
CA ILE A 525 -40.39 -15.21 2.72
C ILE A 525 -41.16 -13.90 2.73
N SER A 526 -41.23 -13.25 3.90
CA SER A 526 -41.69 -11.86 4.00
C SER A 526 -40.51 -10.93 4.18
N ILE A 527 -40.64 -9.71 3.66
CA ILE A 527 -39.59 -8.68 3.68
C ILE A 527 -40.21 -7.42 4.28
N ILE A 528 -39.68 -6.95 5.39
CA ILE A 528 -40.09 -5.71 6.03
C ILE A 528 -38.94 -4.71 5.91
N SER A 529 -39.22 -3.55 5.29
CA SER A 529 -38.22 -2.51 5.00
C SER A 529 -38.04 -1.56 6.19
N TYR A 530 -36.80 -1.39 6.66
CA TYR A 530 -36.51 -0.38 7.69
C TYR A 530 -36.82 1.02 7.20
N ASN A 531 -36.58 1.28 5.90
CA ASN A 531 -36.83 2.59 5.32
C ASN A 531 -38.33 2.94 5.29
N GLU A 532 -39.21 1.96 5.06
CA GLU A 532 -40.66 2.19 5.12
C GLU A 532 -41.09 2.54 6.54
N ILE A 533 -40.66 1.74 7.53
CA ILE A 533 -40.94 2.01 8.94
C ILE A 533 -40.38 3.38 9.36
N TRP A 534 -39.13 3.68 8.97
CA TRP A 534 -38.45 4.93 9.27
C TRP A 534 -39.19 6.14 8.70
N ASN A 535 -39.61 6.10 7.44
CA ASN A 535 -40.33 7.22 6.80
C ASN A 535 -41.74 7.44 7.36
N GLU A 536 -42.38 6.37 7.86
CA GLU A 536 -43.68 6.48 8.52
C GLU A 536 -43.59 7.20 9.87
N ILE A 537 -42.49 6.96 10.61
CA ILE A 537 -42.21 7.59 11.92
C ILE A 537 -41.65 9.01 11.73
N ASN A 538 -40.60 9.15 10.91
CA ASN A 538 -39.83 10.38 10.75
C ASN A 538 -40.28 11.15 9.51
N LYS A 539 -41.55 11.57 9.50
CA LYS A 539 -42.15 12.25 8.34
C LYS A 539 -41.35 13.48 7.93
N GLY A 540 -41.03 13.56 6.64
CA GLY A 540 -40.22 14.65 6.08
C GLY A 540 -38.71 14.44 6.18
N PHE A 541 -38.23 13.48 6.97
CA PHE A 541 -36.81 13.14 7.02
C PHE A 541 -36.34 12.53 5.71
N GLY A 542 -37.11 11.61 5.12
CA GLY A 542 -36.70 10.84 3.94
C GLY A 542 -35.85 9.62 4.32
N SER A 543 -35.06 9.12 3.37
CA SER A 543 -34.31 7.87 3.49
C SER A 543 -33.43 7.75 4.74
N PHE A 544 -33.34 6.53 5.27
CA PHE A 544 -32.55 6.19 6.45
C PHE A 544 -31.04 6.27 6.13
N PRO A 545 -30.26 7.13 6.80
CA PRO A 545 -28.85 7.36 6.49
C PRO A 545 -27.98 6.20 6.98
N ASN A 546 -27.00 5.79 6.17
CA ASN A 546 -26.16 4.65 6.52
C ASN A 546 -24.66 4.91 6.41
N ALA A 547 -24.12 5.17 5.22
CA ALA A 547 -22.67 5.27 5.03
C ALA A 547 -22.26 6.38 4.06
N GLY A 548 -21.05 6.88 4.28
CA GLY A 548 -20.43 7.96 3.52
C GLY A 548 -18.93 7.77 3.39
N ILE A 549 -18.29 8.81 2.86
CA ILE A 549 -16.84 8.87 2.72
C ILE A 549 -16.23 9.66 3.87
N VAL A 550 -15.20 9.08 4.49
CA VAL A 550 -14.35 9.68 5.51
C VAL A 550 -12.98 9.90 4.88
N LEU A 551 -12.48 11.11 4.95
CA LEU A 551 -11.17 11.53 4.46
C LEU A 551 -10.30 11.90 5.65
N LYS A 552 -9.02 11.52 5.63
CA LYS A 552 -8.05 12.02 6.59
C LYS A 552 -7.88 13.53 6.42
N GLY A 553 -7.97 14.30 7.50
CA GLY A 553 -7.93 15.76 7.44
C GLY A 553 -6.60 16.28 6.87
N GLU A 554 -5.48 15.65 7.23
CA GLU A 554 -4.17 15.93 6.63
C GLU A 554 -4.16 15.71 5.11
N PHE A 555 -4.79 14.64 4.62
CA PHE A 555 -4.90 14.34 3.19
C PHE A 555 -5.67 15.44 2.45
N VAL A 556 -6.81 15.88 3.01
CA VAL A 556 -7.60 16.98 2.45
C VAL A 556 -6.79 18.28 2.37
N ARG A 557 -6.07 18.64 3.44
CA ARG A 557 -5.26 19.87 3.50
C ARG A 557 -4.05 19.84 2.57
N LYS A 558 -3.40 18.68 2.41
CA LYS A 558 -2.24 18.52 1.53
C LYS A 558 -2.63 18.41 0.05
N HIS A 559 -3.81 17.87 -0.23
CA HIS A 559 -4.26 17.56 -1.59
C HIS A 559 -5.70 18.06 -1.85
N PRO A 560 -5.97 19.38 -1.76
CA PRO A 560 -7.33 19.91 -1.89
C PRO A 560 -7.92 19.72 -3.31
N GLU A 561 -7.13 19.94 -4.35
CA GLU A 561 -7.57 19.73 -5.75
C GLU A 561 -7.85 18.26 -6.03
N LEU A 562 -6.98 17.36 -5.55
CA LEU A 562 -7.20 15.92 -5.66
C LEU A 562 -8.46 15.49 -4.90
N THR A 563 -8.69 16.03 -3.71
CA THR A 563 -9.90 15.76 -2.91
C THR A 563 -11.15 16.12 -3.72
N LYS A 564 -11.15 17.28 -4.36
CA LYS A 564 -12.26 17.70 -5.22
C LYS A 564 -12.46 16.76 -6.40
N VAL A 565 -11.39 16.42 -7.12
CA VAL A 565 -11.44 15.45 -8.24
C VAL A 565 -11.98 14.10 -7.76
N PHE A 566 -11.55 13.64 -6.59
CA PHE A 566 -12.00 12.37 -6.02
C PHE A 566 -13.50 12.37 -5.73
N LEU A 567 -14.02 13.44 -5.13
CA LEU A 567 -15.44 13.58 -4.80
C LEU A 567 -16.31 13.72 -6.05
N ASP A 568 -15.85 14.45 -7.06
CA ASP A 568 -16.53 14.55 -8.36
C ASP A 568 -16.61 13.18 -9.03
N GLU A 569 -15.51 12.43 -9.08
CA GLU A 569 -15.48 11.09 -9.67
C GLU A 569 -16.28 10.07 -8.85
N LEU A 570 -16.34 10.21 -7.52
CA LEU A 570 -17.20 9.40 -6.65
C LEU A 570 -18.68 9.61 -7.02
N LYS A 571 -19.09 10.87 -7.21
CA LYS A 571 -20.45 11.22 -7.62
C LYS A 571 -20.78 10.64 -9.00
N GLU A 572 -19.87 10.73 -9.96
CA GLU A 572 -20.04 10.12 -11.28
C GLU A 572 -20.10 8.58 -11.21
N ALA A 573 -19.29 7.95 -10.36
CA ALA A 573 -19.35 6.51 -10.14
C ALA A 573 -20.71 6.08 -9.57
N ILE A 574 -21.25 6.80 -8.59
CA ILE A 574 -22.59 6.56 -8.02
C ILE A 574 -23.67 6.69 -9.11
N ASN A 575 -23.63 7.76 -9.90
CA ASN A 575 -24.59 7.98 -10.99
C ASN A 575 -24.53 6.83 -12.01
N TRP A 576 -23.32 6.39 -12.36
CA TRP A 576 -23.12 5.29 -13.29
C TRP A 576 -23.68 3.97 -12.73
N VAL A 577 -23.38 3.63 -11.48
CA VAL A 577 -23.89 2.40 -10.82
C VAL A 577 -25.41 2.39 -10.80
N ASN A 578 -26.05 3.51 -10.48
CA ASN A 578 -27.51 3.63 -10.48
C ASN A 578 -28.12 3.41 -11.88
N ALA A 579 -27.46 3.90 -12.93
CA ALA A 579 -27.92 3.79 -14.30
C ALA A 579 -27.60 2.42 -14.95
N HIS A 580 -26.57 1.72 -14.47
CA HIS A 580 -26.02 0.50 -15.09
C HIS A 580 -25.91 -0.65 -14.09
N LYS A 581 -27.00 -0.94 -13.36
CA LYS A 581 -26.99 -1.94 -12.27
C LYS A 581 -26.50 -3.32 -12.69
N HIS A 582 -26.92 -3.80 -13.87
CA HIS A 582 -26.49 -5.10 -14.38
C HIS A 582 -24.99 -5.13 -14.70
N ASP A 583 -24.45 -4.10 -15.34
CA ASP A 583 -23.02 -4.02 -15.66
C ASP A 583 -22.17 -3.78 -14.41
N SER A 584 -22.69 -3.00 -13.46
CA SER A 584 -22.10 -2.83 -12.14
C SER A 584 -22.05 -4.15 -11.34
N ALA A 585 -23.09 -4.99 -11.46
CA ALA A 585 -23.07 -6.34 -10.89
C ALA A 585 -21.99 -7.20 -11.54
N LYS A 586 -21.86 -7.20 -12.88
CA LYS A 586 -20.76 -7.89 -13.59
C LYS A 586 -19.38 -7.36 -13.24
N LEU A 587 -19.27 -6.08 -12.87
CA LEU A 587 -18.00 -5.48 -12.45
C LEU A 587 -17.59 -5.93 -11.04
N SER A 588 -18.54 -6.25 -10.17
CA SER A 588 -18.28 -6.45 -8.74
C SER A 588 -18.51 -7.88 -8.24
N PHE A 589 -19.16 -8.76 -9.02
CA PHE A 589 -19.61 -10.09 -8.56
C PHE A 589 -18.50 -10.98 -8.01
N ASP A 590 -17.32 -11.00 -8.65
CA ASP A 590 -16.19 -11.80 -8.20
C ASP A 590 -15.66 -11.34 -6.84
N MET A 591 -15.55 -10.03 -6.64
CA MET A 591 -15.15 -9.45 -5.35
C MET A 591 -16.20 -9.62 -4.27
N MET A 592 -17.48 -9.55 -4.65
CA MET A 592 -18.58 -9.81 -3.72
C MET A 592 -18.78 -11.31 -3.46
N ARG A 593 -18.07 -12.19 -4.19
CA ARG A 593 -18.15 -13.66 -4.09
C ARG A 593 -19.58 -14.19 -4.25
N GLN A 594 -20.36 -13.53 -5.09
CA GLN A 594 -21.78 -13.80 -5.27
C GLN A 594 -22.16 -13.80 -6.74
N PRO A 595 -23.16 -14.58 -7.17
CA PRO A 595 -23.61 -14.57 -8.56
C PRO A 595 -24.11 -13.19 -9.01
N VAL A 596 -23.93 -12.87 -10.29
CA VAL A 596 -24.33 -11.56 -10.88
C VAL A 596 -25.78 -11.21 -10.58
N ASP A 597 -26.70 -12.17 -10.66
CA ASP A 597 -28.14 -11.95 -10.40
C ASP A 597 -28.43 -11.56 -8.94
N SER A 598 -27.59 -12.00 -8.00
CA SER A 598 -27.71 -11.74 -6.57
C SER A 598 -27.16 -10.35 -6.24
N VAL A 599 -26.05 -9.97 -6.87
CA VAL A 599 -25.47 -8.62 -6.79
C VAL A 599 -26.38 -7.58 -7.47
N GLU A 600 -26.98 -7.93 -8.61
CA GLU A 600 -27.93 -7.06 -9.30
C GLU A 600 -29.20 -6.84 -8.47
N LEU A 601 -29.70 -7.86 -7.76
CA LEU A 601 -30.82 -7.68 -6.82
C LEU A 601 -30.45 -6.69 -5.71
N PHE A 602 -29.26 -6.83 -5.13
CA PHE A 602 -28.71 -5.87 -4.16
C PHE A 602 -28.70 -4.44 -4.72
N LEU A 603 -28.12 -4.24 -5.91
CA LEU A 603 -28.06 -2.93 -6.57
C LEU A 603 -29.44 -2.36 -6.90
N ASN A 604 -30.45 -3.21 -7.06
CA ASN A 604 -31.82 -2.79 -7.27
C ASN A 604 -32.52 -2.30 -6.00
N ARG A 605 -32.05 -2.73 -4.83
CA ARG A 605 -32.68 -2.48 -3.54
C ARG A 605 -31.99 -1.39 -2.73
N VAL A 606 -30.65 -1.38 -2.73
CA VAL A 606 -29.88 -0.32 -2.07
C VAL A 606 -30.12 1.03 -2.73
N LYS A 607 -30.18 2.08 -1.94
CA LYS A 607 -30.29 3.45 -2.44
C LYS A 607 -28.93 4.14 -2.38
N PHE A 608 -28.32 4.36 -3.55
CA PHE A 608 -27.17 5.25 -3.66
C PHE A 608 -27.60 6.66 -4.07
N GLU A 609 -27.38 7.65 -3.19
CA GLU A 609 -27.69 9.06 -3.46
C GLU A 609 -26.57 9.94 -2.87
N TYR A 610 -25.79 10.62 -3.70
CA TYR A 610 -24.73 11.50 -3.21
C TYR A 610 -25.31 12.77 -2.56
N VAL A 611 -25.01 13.01 -1.29
CA VAL A 611 -25.46 14.17 -0.51
C VAL A 611 -24.27 14.82 0.20
N ASP A 612 -24.07 16.11 -0.05
CA ASP A 612 -23.00 16.95 0.45
C ASP A 612 -23.51 18.34 0.91
N GLY A 613 -22.59 19.17 1.41
CA GLY A 613 -22.84 20.58 1.76
C GLY A 613 -23.93 20.77 2.82
N ASP A 614 -24.69 21.87 2.73
CA ASP A 614 -25.73 22.22 3.70
C ASP A 614 -26.80 21.13 3.85
N LYS A 615 -27.15 20.45 2.75
CA LYS A 615 -28.11 19.34 2.76
C LYS A 615 -27.58 18.17 3.59
N LEU A 616 -26.28 17.89 3.54
CA LEU A 616 -25.66 16.89 4.39
C LEU A 616 -25.74 17.28 5.87
N ILE A 617 -25.37 18.52 6.20
CA ILE A 617 -25.42 19.03 7.58
C ILE A 617 -26.83 18.93 8.16
N GLU A 618 -27.85 19.30 7.41
CA GLU A 618 -29.26 19.19 7.82
C GLU A 618 -29.64 17.74 8.14
N LYS A 619 -29.29 16.80 7.23
CA LYS A 619 -29.58 15.36 7.40
C LYS A 619 -28.87 14.75 8.60
N VAL A 620 -27.59 15.05 8.76
CA VAL A 620 -26.77 14.55 9.86
C VAL A 620 -27.29 15.08 11.19
N SER A 621 -27.56 16.40 11.27
CA SER A 621 -28.09 17.02 12.47
C SER A 621 -29.44 16.42 12.87
N GLY A 622 -30.37 16.28 11.91
CA GLY A 622 -31.67 15.67 12.16
C GLY A 622 -31.55 14.21 12.62
N TYR A 623 -30.64 13.44 12.02
CA TYR A 623 -30.43 12.03 12.36
C TYR A 623 -29.91 11.89 13.79
N PHE A 624 -28.85 12.61 14.14
CA PHE A 624 -28.25 12.51 15.47
C PHE A 624 -29.16 13.11 16.56
N ASN A 625 -29.97 14.12 16.27
CA ASN A 625 -30.98 14.61 17.22
C ASN A 625 -31.94 13.48 17.63
N ILE A 626 -32.45 12.71 16.66
CA ILE A 626 -33.31 11.54 16.94
C ILE A 626 -32.55 10.52 17.81
N LEU A 627 -31.28 10.23 17.46
CA LEU A 627 -30.50 9.25 18.22
C LEU A 627 -30.22 9.70 19.67
N ILE A 628 -30.03 11.00 19.90
CA ILE A 628 -29.77 11.56 21.23
C ILE A 628 -31.06 11.58 22.06
N GLU A 629 -32.17 12.02 21.47
CA GLU A 629 -33.49 12.03 22.12
C GLU A 629 -33.89 10.62 22.59
N GLU A 630 -33.51 9.59 21.83
CA GLU A 630 -33.81 8.19 22.12
C GLU A 630 -32.74 7.48 22.96
N GLY A 631 -31.69 8.19 23.41
CA GLY A 631 -30.60 7.62 24.23
C GLY A 631 -29.77 6.54 23.50
N ILE A 632 -29.73 6.61 22.17
CA ILE A 632 -28.92 5.72 21.33
C ILE A 632 -27.47 6.21 21.28
N VAL A 633 -27.28 7.53 21.31
CA VAL A 633 -25.97 8.19 21.29
C VAL A 633 -25.86 9.17 22.45
N ASP A 634 -24.83 9.00 23.28
CA ASP A 634 -24.55 9.84 24.44
C ASP A 634 -23.53 10.96 24.11
N THR A 635 -23.74 11.70 23.02
CA THR A 635 -22.82 12.77 22.59
C THR A 635 -23.60 14.00 22.13
N GLU A 636 -23.16 15.18 22.56
CA GLU A 636 -23.71 16.45 22.09
C GLU A 636 -23.30 16.74 20.64
N ILE A 637 -24.26 17.20 19.83
CA ILE A 637 -24.00 17.76 18.50
C ILE A 637 -23.57 19.21 18.68
N ASP A 638 -22.27 19.43 18.82
CA ASP A 638 -21.69 20.76 18.85
C ASP A 638 -21.19 21.18 17.45
N SER A 639 -20.75 22.43 17.34
CA SER A 639 -20.19 22.95 16.09
C SER A 639 -18.92 22.21 15.66
N LYS A 640 -18.15 21.66 16.62
CA LYS A 640 -16.95 20.87 16.34
C LYS A 640 -17.31 19.55 15.67
N PHE A 641 -18.35 18.88 16.15
CA PHE A 641 -18.86 17.66 15.54
C PHE A 641 -19.39 17.92 14.13
N LEU A 642 -20.15 19.00 13.92
CA LEU A 642 -20.68 19.33 12.59
C LEU A 642 -19.57 19.75 11.60
N ASP A 643 -18.46 20.33 12.09
CA ASP A 643 -17.33 20.72 11.24
C ASP A 643 -16.66 19.52 10.55
N ILE A 644 -16.74 18.30 11.10
CA ILE A 644 -16.18 17.15 10.38
C ILE A 644 -16.96 16.89 9.09
N PHE A 645 -18.19 17.35 8.93
CA PHE A 645 -19.01 17.14 7.72
C PHE A 645 -18.85 18.24 6.67
N THR A 646 -17.96 19.21 6.91
CA THR A 646 -17.60 20.28 5.97
C THR A 646 -16.17 20.05 5.45
N LEU A 647 -15.90 20.39 4.18
CA LEU A 647 -14.54 20.35 3.62
C LEU A 647 -13.69 21.53 4.08
#